data_AF-A0A1E7GA71-F1
#
_entry.id   AF-A0A1E7GA71-F1
#
_cell.length_a   1.000
_cell.length_b   1.000
_cell.length_c   1.000
_cell.angle_alpha   90.00
_cell.angle_beta   90.00
_cell.angle_gamma   90.00
#
_symmetry.space_group_name_H-M   'P 1'
#
loop_
_entity.id
_entity.type
_entity.pdbx_description
1 polymer ?
#
loop_
_entity_poly.entity_id
_entity_poly.type
_entity_poly.pdbx_seq_one_letter_code
_entity_poly.pdbx_strand_id
1 'polypeptide(L)'
;MWGIKMNKLITLLMVIFIFILGSGIGAAAEIHVNSSESIQAAVNSAISGDAIIVGPGTYSENIDISKPNLVIRSESGNPQDTIIVAKNSNSNVFHTTANNTTISGFKVTSGGYTRVTGINLAGCSNCMVTNNELSDNYLGIDLVRSERNMLFNNIANSNDGHGIVLENSNNNNLTSNIASSNTVFEKGFGFYLANSNGNTLNKNTANKNNRGIYLRNSNTTKILSNDISENYDYGILISFSNYNTISRNTANETSRGIHLDSAGSNTVSGNIVASNDVSGFFMCKGCHRNLFFNNYLNNFVNADVNNTDNIWNTTKIAGRNIVGGPYIGGNFWASPEGTGFSEKAQDKNGDGISDTQYIWLNKNGTNVTDYLPLVSVSNTEQLVLPVANFSTNVTNGTAPLAIQFTDLSQNSLSRSWDIDSNGIQDYNSESFIHVYKTPGNYTATLRVSNENGKSSKTQEIIVQKVKILPVADFNTSVTSGYAPLSVQFTDASQNAASRSWDFNSDGIADSGEVSPGYTYTAPGTYTATLTVSNANGTNSKITQINVLTESDSTGGSSDSSGSSSSSHSSGGSGGGAGGSPEPAKNVEVKELSQAFVSSGNSVKFDFPRNATSVVYVNFDSKKTAGKTTTIAEMLKEKSTLVSGLPSEEVYKSLNIWVGNSGFATPKNIEKAVICFKVEKSWIQDRKIEQSSITLNRYSDKKWNQLPTSLLSEDDKYLYFTAQTPGFSPFAITGKTIAKEAVTETQPATGTKTQPEPNTENTENNGSTGADIKQQPEQKKSVSTPGFEAICGIVGILAVFLRKRK
;
A
#
# COMPACT_ATOMS: atom_id res chain seq x y z
N MET A 1 -2.85 32.14 19.16
CA MET A 1 -4.27 31.94 19.53
C MET A 1 -4.83 30.78 18.69
N TRP A 2 -4.45 29.53 18.98
CA TRP A 2 -4.74 28.39 18.08
C TRP A 2 -4.92 27.03 18.80
N GLY A 3 -5.35 27.06 20.06
CA GLY A 3 -6.01 25.90 20.66
C GLY A 3 -7.49 25.84 20.28
N ILE A 4 -8.20 24.78 20.70
CA ILE A 4 -9.67 24.66 20.61
C ILE A 4 -10.23 24.48 19.16
N LYS A 5 -9.48 23.84 18.24
CA LYS A 5 -10.07 23.25 17.01
C LYS A 5 -9.80 21.76 16.76
N MET A 6 -8.77 21.16 17.37
CA MET A 6 -8.48 19.72 17.23
C MET A 6 -9.48 18.83 17.99
N ASN A 7 -9.98 19.31 19.13
CA ASN A 7 -10.78 18.55 20.11
C ASN A 7 -12.27 18.32 19.73
N LYS A 8 -12.62 18.35 18.43
CA LYS A 8 -13.96 18.00 17.93
C LYS A 8 -13.96 16.97 16.80
N LEU A 9 -12.82 16.71 16.15
CA LEU A 9 -12.73 15.70 15.10
C LEU A 9 -12.48 14.29 15.69
N ILE A 10 -11.63 14.21 16.72
CA ILE A 10 -11.42 12.98 17.52
C ILE A 10 -12.74 12.49 18.14
N THR A 11 -13.57 13.42 18.61
CA THR A 11 -14.91 13.12 19.17
C THR A 11 -15.91 12.65 18.12
N LEU A 12 -15.69 12.92 16.83
CA LEU A 12 -16.58 12.48 15.75
C LEU A 12 -16.23 11.06 15.28
N LEU A 13 -14.94 10.74 15.20
CA LEU A 13 -14.45 9.38 14.87
C LEU A 13 -14.81 8.35 15.97
N MET A 14 -14.88 8.75 17.24
CA MET A 14 -15.38 7.87 18.32
C MET A 14 -16.90 7.66 18.33
N VAL A 15 -17.69 8.46 17.60
CA VAL A 15 -19.17 8.42 17.65
C VAL A 15 -19.80 7.50 16.61
N ILE A 16 -19.04 7.03 15.61
CA ILE A 16 -19.52 6.00 14.66
C ILE A 16 -19.39 4.58 15.25
N PHE A 17 -18.64 4.40 16.35
CA PHE A 17 -18.47 3.09 17.02
C PHE A 17 -19.40 2.85 18.23
N ILE A 18 -20.27 3.81 18.61
CA ILE A 18 -21.15 3.66 19.77
C ILE A 18 -22.57 4.12 19.46
N PHE A 19 -23.45 3.17 19.14
CA PHE A 19 -24.90 3.36 19.34
C PHE A 19 -25.66 2.07 19.71
N ILE A 20 -25.12 1.27 20.64
CA ILE A 20 -25.93 0.37 21.45
C ILE A 20 -25.70 0.68 22.94
N LEU A 21 -26.67 1.38 23.54
CA LEU A 21 -26.89 1.43 24.98
C LEU A 21 -28.39 1.22 25.21
N GLY A 22 -28.77 0.03 25.70
CA GLY A 22 -30.18 -0.37 25.87
C GLY A 22 -30.37 -1.60 26.76
N SER A 23 -29.43 -2.55 26.71
CA SER A 23 -29.22 -3.61 27.70
C SER A 23 -27.73 -4.00 27.68
N GLY A 24 -27.24 -4.66 28.74
CA GLY A 24 -25.80 -4.89 28.92
C GLY A 24 -25.18 -5.77 27.83
N ILE A 25 -24.24 -5.20 27.08
CA ILE A 25 -23.32 -5.90 26.17
C ILE A 25 -21.90 -5.72 26.71
N GLY A 26 -21.06 -6.75 26.61
CA GLY A 26 -19.65 -6.66 26.97
C GLY A 26 -18.87 -5.73 26.02
N ALA A 27 -17.62 -5.43 26.37
CA ALA A 27 -16.69 -4.92 25.36
C ALA A 27 -16.47 -6.03 24.30
N ALA A 28 -16.47 -5.65 23.02
CA ALA A 28 -16.17 -6.56 21.92
C ALA A 28 -14.81 -7.24 22.13
N ALA A 29 -14.77 -8.56 21.99
CA ALA A 29 -13.58 -9.37 22.20
C ALA A 29 -12.89 -9.72 20.87
N GLU A 30 -11.56 -9.89 20.93
CA GLU A 30 -10.79 -10.54 19.86
C GLU A 30 -10.64 -12.03 20.21
N ILE A 31 -11.14 -12.90 19.34
CA ILE A 31 -11.11 -14.37 19.47
C ILE A 31 -10.14 -14.91 18.42
N HIS A 32 -8.93 -15.27 18.83
CA HIS A 32 -7.95 -15.89 17.94
C HIS A 32 -8.29 -17.37 17.72
N VAL A 33 -8.10 -17.86 16.50
CA VAL A 33 -8.29 -19.26 16.09
C VAL A 33 -7.03 -19.73 15.38
N ASN A 34 -6.39 -20.76 15.91
CA ASN A 34 -5.21 -21.39 15.32
C ASN A 34 -5.63 -22.58 14.42
N SER A 35 -4.71 -23.07 13.58
CA SER A 35 -5.00 -24.15 12.60
C SER A 35 -5.32 -25.54 13.19
N SER A 36 -5.27 -25.68 14.52
CA SER A 36 -5.77 -26.86 15.26
C SER A 36 -7.16 -26.66 15.89
N GLU A 37 -7.75 -25.48 15.75
CA GLU A 37 -9.01 -25.05 16.36
C GLU A 37 -10.10 -24.84 15.29
N SER A 38 -11.36 -24.79 15.71
CA SER A 38 -12.50 -24.64 14.78
C SER A 38 -12.99 -23.20 14.73
N ILE A 39 -13.07 -22.65 13.52
CA ILE A 39 -13.65 -21.34 13.25
C ILE A 39 -15.15 -21.37 13.57
N GLN A 40 -15.85 -22.46 13.28
CA GLN A 40 -17.26 -22.58 13.69
C GLN A 40 -17.41 -22.60 15.22
N ALA A 41 -16.48 -23.19 15.97
CA ALA A 41 -16.51 -23.13 17.44
C ALA A 41 -16.35 -21.70 17.96
N ALA A 42 -15.49 -20.88 17.33
CA ALA A 42 -15.37 -19.45 17.63
C ALA A 42 -16.64 -18.66 17.25
N VAL A 43 -17.23 -18.90 16.08
CA VAL A 43 -18.54 -18.30 15.70
C VAL A 43 -19.64 -18.71 16.69
N ASN A 44 -19.61 -19.94 17.20
CA ASN A 44 -20.55 -20.45 18.18
C ASN A 44 -20.35 -19.85 19.59
N SER A 45 -19.14 -19.47 19.99
CA SER A 45 -18.88 -18.82 21.29
C SER A 45 -19.04 -17.29 21.27
N ALA A 46 -18.71 -16.62 20.16
CA ALA A 46 -18.72 -15.16 20.02
C ALA A 46 -20.04 -14.48 20.36
N ILE A 47 -19.99 -13.24 20.87
CA ILE A 47 -21.14 -12.34 21.03
C ILE A 47 -21.17 -11.27 19.93
N SER A 48 -22.30 -10.58 19.79
CA SER A 48 -22.46 -9.56 18.74
C SER A 48 -21.52 -8.37 18.99
N GLY A 49 -20.65 -8.10 18.02
CA GLY A 49 -19.57 -7.10 18.10
C GLY A 49 -18.16 -7.71 18.08
N ASP A 50 -18.00 -9.01 18.37
CA ASP A 50 -16.69 -9.66 18.46
C ASP A 50 -15.98 -9.79 17.10
N ALA A 51 -14.65 -9.84 17.17
CA ALA A 51 -13.76 -10.09 16.03
C ALA A 51 -13.07 -11.45 16.16
N ILE A 52 -13.33 -12.34 15.21
CA ILE A 52 -12.70 -13.66 15.07
C ILE A 52 -11.51 -13.52 14.13
N ILE A 53 -10.31 -13.82 14.64
CA ILE A 53 -9.02 -13.64 13.96
C ILE A 53 -8.42 -15.01 13.70
N VAL A 54 -8.40 -15.43 12.44
CA VAL A 54 -8.01 -16.78 12.03
C VAL A 54 -6.54 -16.77 11.58
N GLY A 55 -5.68 -17.47 12.31
CA GLY A 55 -4.24 -17.55 12.00
C GLY A 55 -3.96 -18.33 10.71
N PRO A 56 -2.75 -18.19 10.13
CA PRO A 56 -2.35 -18.94 8.93
C PRO A 56 -2.51 -20.47 9.06
N GLY A 57 -2.96 -21.11 7.98
CA GLY A 57 -3.17 -22.56 7.90
C GLY A 57 -4.32 -22.95 6.96
N THR A 58 -4.57 -24.26 6.87
CA THR A 58 -5.66 -24.83 6.07
C THR A 58 -6.74 -25.41 6.99
N TYR A 59 -7.96 -24.90 6.89
CA TYR A 59 -9.11 -25.25 7.73
C TYR A 59 -10.13 -26.02 6.91
N SER A 60 -10.54 -27.22 7.35
CA SER A 60 -11.58 -28.02 6.68
C SER A 60 -12.91 -27.90 7.43
N GLU A 61 -13.69 -26.88 7.06
CA GLU A 61 -14.94 -26.49 7.73
C GLU A 61 -16.00 -26.03 6.72
N ASN A 62 -17.25 -25.91 7.20
CA ASN A 62 -18.31 -25.15 6.55
C ASN A 62 -18.87 -24.25 7.66
N ILE A 63 -18.86 -22.94 7.44
CA ILE A 63 -19.00 -21.92 8.49
C ILE A 63 -20.36 -21.23 8.34
N ASP A 64 -21.23 -21.38 9.33
CA ASP A 64 -22.56 -20.75 9.42
C ASP A 64 -22.55 -19.59 10.42
N ILE A 65 -22.88 -18.40 9.93
CA ILE A 65 -22.82 -17.13 10.65
C ILE A 65 -24.25 -16.56 10.76
N SER A 66 -24.88 -16.86 11.90
CA SER A 66 -26.25 -16.42 12.24
C SER A 66 -26.29 -15.28 13.28
N LYS A 67 -25.13 -14.88 13.83
CA LYS A 67 -25.00 -13.77 14.80
C LYS A 67 -24.57 -12.47 14.09
N PRO A 68 -25.30 -11.34 14.28
CA PRO A 68 -24.98 -10.08 13.61
C PRO A 68 -23.78 -9.35 14.22
N ASN A 69 -23.24 -8.39 13.48
CA ASN A 69 -22.10 -7.55 13.88
C ASN A 69 -20.82 -8.34 14.21
N LEU A 70 -20.59 -9.50 13.61
CA LEU A 70 -19.33 -10.24 13.73
C LEU A 70 -18.33 -9.81 12.65
N VAL A 71 -17.07 -9.62 13.03
CA VAL A 71 -15.95 -9.53 12.09
C VAL A 71 -15.25 -10.89 12.06
N ILE A 72 -15.10 -11.50 10.90
CA ILE A 72 -14.36 -12.74 10.71
C ILE A 72 -13.28 -12.46 9.66
N ARG A 73 -12.01 -12.54 10.07
CA ARG A 73 -10.87 -12.18 9.21
C ARG A 73 -9.69 -13.11 9.42
N SER A 74 -8.83 -13.25 8.41
CA SER A 74 -7.50 -13.81 8.64
C SER A 74 -6.63 -12.87 9.48
N GLU A 75 -5.63 -13.44 10.15
CA GLU A 75 -4.63 -12.71 10.93
C GLU A 75 -3.67 -11.95 10.01
N SER A 76 -3.22 -12.60 8.93
CA SER A 76 -2.28 -11.97 7.98
C SER A 76 -2.98 -11.02 7.02
N GLY A 77 -4.21 -11.30 6.58
CA GLY A 77 -4.88 -10.50 5.55
C GLY A 77 -4.54 -10.90 4.11
N ASN A 78 -3.60 -11.83 3.87
CA ASN A 78 -3.42 -12.44 2.55
C ASN A 78 -4.26 -13.73 2.45
N PRO A 79 -5.17 -13.85 1.46
CA PRO A 79 -5.89 -15.08 1.17
C PRO A 79 -5.04 -16.37 1.17
N GLN A 80 -3.84 -16.36 0.58
CA GLN A 80 -3.03 -17.57 0.43
C GLN A 80 -2.54 -18.17 1.76
N ASP A 81 -2.43 -17.35 2.82
CA ASP A 81 -1.96 -17.81 4.14
C ASP A 81 -3.05 -18.57 4.91
N THR A 82 -4.33 -18.24 4.69
CA THR A 82 -5.47 -18.76 5.47
C THR A 82 -6.53 -19.34 4.53
N ILE A 83 -6.41 -20.65 4.29
CA ILE A 83 -7.18 -21.39 3.29
C ILE A 83 -8.34 -22.13 3.97
N ILE A 84 -9.57 -21.79 3.60
CA ILE A 84 -10.78 -22.49 4.05
C ILE A 84 -11.27 -23.42 2.94
N VAL A 85 -11.33 -24.71 3.25
CA VAL A 85 -11.76 -25.79 2.35
C VAL A 85 -13.08 -26.35 2.86
N ALA A 86 -14.09 -26.50 2.00
CA ALA A 86 -15.35 -27.14 2.38
C ALA A 86 -15.10 -28.53 3.01
N LYS A 87 -15.70 -28.76 4.18
CA LYS A 87 -15.69 -30.06 4.86
C LYS A 87 -16.65 -31.07 4.24
N ASN A 88 -17.71 -30.58 3.60
CA ASN A 88 -18.71 -31.40 2.91
C ASN A 88 -19.50 -30.58 1.86
N SER A 89 -20.17 -31.30 0.96
CA SER A 89 -20.94 -30.75 -0.17
C SER A 89 -22.34 -30.20 0.17
N ASN A 90 -22.82 -30.35 1.41
CA ASN A 90 -24.21 -30.03 1.76
C ASN A 90 -24.41 -28.59 2.25
N SER A 91 -23.34 -27.79 2.30
CA SER A 91 -23.37 -26.37 2.65
C SER A 91 -22.29 -25.61 1.87
N ASN A 92 -22.37 -24.29 1.91
CA ASN A 92 -21.35 -23.37 1.38
C ASN A 92 -20.11 -23.34 2.30
N VAL A 93 -18.97 -22.84 1.86
CA VAL A 93 -17.77 -22.75 2.72
C VAL A 93 -17.99 -21.70 3.83
N PHE A 94 -18.52 -20.54 3.45
CA PHE A 94 -19.18 -19.59 4.35
C PHE A 94 -20.65 -19.42 3.94
N HIS A 95 -21.54 -19.49 4.93
CA HIS A 95 -22.94 -19.09 4.83
C HIS A 95 -23.19 -18.03 5.91
N THR A 96 -23.80 -16.90 5.54
CA THR A 96 -24.25 -15.90 6.53
C THR A 96 -25.69 -15.49 6.28
N THR A 97 -26.48 -15.58 7.36
CA THR A 97 -27.83 -15.01 7.47
C THR A 97 -27.84 -13.75 8.35
N ALA A 98 -26.67 -13.35 8.86
CA ALA A 98 -26.50 -12.29 9.82
C ALA A 98 -26.20 -10.94 9.17
N ASN A 99 -26.77 -9.87 9.72
CA ASN A 99 -26.54 -8.50 9.29
C ASN A 99 -25.23 -7.92 9.85
N ASN A 100 -24.68 -6.94 9.12
CA ASN A 100 -23.47 -6.19 9.50
C ASN A 100 -22.23 -7.10 9.72
N THR A 101 -22.18 -8.26 9.05
CA THR A 101 -21.07 -9.22 9.15
C THR A 101 -19.93 -8.83 8.21
N THR A 102 -18.68 -8.94 8.66
CA THR A 102 -17.49 -8.79 7.81
C THR A 102 -16.81 -10.13 7.60
N ILE A 103 -16.44 -10.46 6.35
CA ILE A 103 -15.66 -11.67 5.98
C ILE A 103 -14.47 -11.23 5.11
N SER A 104 -13.24 -11.44 5.56
CA SER A 104 -12.06 -10.92 4.84
C SER A 104 -10.74 -11.69 4.97
N GLY A 105 -9.92 -11.60 3.92
CA GLY A 105 -8.54 -12.10 3.91
C GLY A 105 -8.39 -13.62 3.74
N PHE A 106 -9.42 -14.33 3.26
CA PHE A 106 -9.42 -15.79 3.13
C PHE A 106 -9.24 -16.25 1.68
N LYS A 107 -8.56 -17.39 1.48
CA LYS A 107 -8.74 -18.23 0.30
C LYS A 107 -9.84 -19.25 0.57
N VAL A 108 -10.74 -19.46 -0.38
CA VAL A 108 -11.99 -20.21 -0.19
C VAL A 108 -12.22 -21.16 -1.35
N THR A 109 -12.33 -22.47 -1.08
CA THR A 109 -12.44 -23.50 -2.12
C THR A 109 -13.37 -24.66 -1.73
N SER A 110 -13.99 -25.30 -2.73
CA SER A 110 -14.91 -26.43 -2.53
C SER A 110 -14.24 -27.74 -2.09
N GLY A 111 -12.91 -27.84 -2.15
CA GLY A 111 -12.20 -29.12 -1.96
C GLY A 111 -12.53 -30.16 -3.04
N GLY A 112 -13.08 -29.75 -4.18
CA GLY A 112 -13.53 -30.63 -5.26
C GLY A 112 -15.02 -31.03 -5.20
N TYR A 113 -15.80 -30.45 -4.28
CA TYR A 113 -17.25 -30.69 -4.21
C TYR A 113 -18.01 -29.85 -5.25
N THR A 114 -18.52 -30.51 -6.29
CA THR A 114 -19.43 -29.86 -7.23
C THR A 114 -20.65 -29.28 -6.51
N ARG A 115 -21.04 -28.05 -6.91
CA ARG A 115 -22.17 -27.27 -6.38
C ARG A 115 -22.00 -26.57 -5.01
N VAL A 116 -20.80 -26.54 -4.42
CA VAL A 116 -20.51 -25.70 -3.24
C VAL A 116 -20.25 -24.24 -3.64
N THR A 117 -20.80 -23.27 -2.90
CA THR A 117 -20.43 -21.84 -3.01
C THR A 117 -19.30 -21.51 -2.03
N GLY A 118 -18.39 -20.62 -2.43
CA GLY A 118 -17.36 -20.08 -1.53
C GLY A 118 -17.98 -19.25 -0.40
N ILE A 119 -18.51 -18.06 -0.71
CA ILE A 119 -19.19 -17.19 0.28
C ILE A 119 -20.64 -16.93 -0.15
N ASN A 120 -21.61 -17.30 0.68
CA ASN A 120 -23.05 -17.07 0.43
C ASN A 120 -23.68 -16.15 1.50
N LEU A 121 -24.31 -15.07 1.05
CA LEU A 121 -24.98 -14.04 1.83
C LEU A 121 -26.50 -14.16 1.62
N ALA A 122 -27.23 -14.74 2.58
CA ALA A 122 -28.63 -15.11 2.43
C ALA A 122 -29.56 -14.27 3.34
N GLY A 123 -30.33 -13.35 2.75
CA GLY A 123 -31.28 -12.49 3.46
C GLY A 123 -30.65 -11.40 4.32
N CYS A 124 -29.35 -11.14 4.17
CA CYS A 124 -28.58 -10.28 5.07
C CYS A 124 -28.31 -8.87 4.49
N SER A 125 -27.99 -7.94 5.38
CA SER A 125 -27.86 -6.51 5.08
C SER A 125 -26.62 -5.86 5.68
N ASN A 126 -26.06 -4.90 4.93
CA ASN A 126 -24.87 -4.11 5.26
C ASN A 126 -23.61 -4.93 5.59
N CYS A 127 -23.53 -6.17 5.12
CA CYS A 127 -22.35 -7.02 5.28
C CYS A 127 -21.22 -6.60 4.33
N MET A 128 -19.98 -6.84 4.75
CA MET A 128 -18.78 -6.53 3.98
C MET A 128 -18.03 -7.83 3.65
N VAL A 129 -17.85 -8.11 2.36
CA VAL A 129 -16.99 -9.20 1.88
C VAL A 129 -15.82 -8.54 1.17
N THR A 130 -14.61 -8.66 1.73
CA THR A 130 -13.46 -7.90 1.22
C THR A 130 -12.15 -8.68 1.20
N ASN A 131 -11.37 -8.51 0.13
CA ASN A 131 -10.03 -9.08 0.00
C ASN A 131 -9.98 -10.61 0.21
N ASN A 132 -10.90 -11.35 -0.43
CA ASN A 132 -10.91 -12.82 -0.43
C ASN A 132 -10.60 -13.38 -1.82
N GLU A 133 -9.97 -14.56 -1.90
CA GLU A 133 -9.81 -15.33 -3.14
C GLU A 133 -10.72 -16.56 -3.12
N LEU A 134 -11.52 -16.75 -4.16
CA LEU A 134 -12.52 -17.79 -4.27
C LEU A 134 -12.36 -18.51 -5.60
N SER A 135 -11.64 -19.64 -5.57
CA SER A 135 -11.34 -20.49 -6.72
C SER A 135 -11.81 -21.91 -6.51
N ASP A 136 -12.08 -22.62 -7.61
CA ASP A 136 -12.44 -24.04 -7.58
C ASP A 136 -13.73 -24.28 -6.76
N ASN A 137 -14.64 -23.30 -6.71
CA ASN A 137 -16.01 -23.43 -6.20
C ASN A 137 -16.97 -23.57 -7.38
N TYR A 138 -18.26 -23.85 -7.12
CA TYR A 138 -19.30 -23.72 -8.16
C TYR A 138 -19.72 -22.27 -8.32
N LEU A 139 -20.01 -21.58 -7.22
CA LEU A 139 -20.15 -20.12 -7.20
C LEU A 139 -19.04 -19.55 -6.33
N GLY A 140 -18.39 -18.46 -6.76
CA GLY A 140 -17.44 -17.74 -5.92
C GLY A 140 -18.18 -17.06 -4.75
N ILE A 141 -18.88 -15.97 -5.05
CA ILE A 141 -19.74 -15.25 -4.09
C ILE A 141 -21.19 -15.23 -4.58
N ASP A 142 -22.14 -15.50 -3.68
CA ASP A 142 -23.58 -15.49 -3.98
C ASP A 142 -24.37 -14.66 -2.94
N LEU A 143 -25.25 -13.78 -3.42
CA LEU A 143 -26.11 -12.92 -2.61
C LEU A 143 -27.58 -13.22 -2.94
N VAL A 144 -28.30 -13.83 -2.00
CA VAL A 144 -29.70 -14.24 -2.18
C VAL A 144 -30.63 -13.45 -1.26
N ARG A 145 -31.50 -12.60 -1.82
CA ARG A 145 -32.43 -11.71 -1.09
C ARG A 145 -31.74 -10.72 -0.14
N SER A 146 -30.52 -10.30 -0.47
CA SER A 146 -29.63 -9.52 0.41
C SER A 146 -29.45 -8.08 -0.10
N GLU A 147 -29.35 -7.09 0.79
CA GLU A 147 -29.30 -5.67 0.40
C GLU A 147 -28.26 -4.78 1.11
N ARG A 148 -27.81 -3.71 0.42
CA ARG A 148 -26.83 -2.73 0.92
C ARG A 148 -25.46 -3.32 1.31
N ASN A 149 -25.13 -4.53 0.86
CA ASN A 149 -23.86 -5.18 1.14
C ASN A 149 -22.74 -4.59 0.26
N MET A 150 -21.50 -4.67 0.75
CA MET A 150 -20.30 -4.21 0.05
C MET A 150 -19.39 -5.39 -0.29
N LEU A 151 -19.14 -5.59 -1.59
CA LEU A 151 -18.15 -6.53 -2.12
C LEU A 151 -17.00 -5.70 -2.70
N PHE A 152 -15.82 -5.80 -2.08
CA PHE A 152 -14.64 -5.01 -2.46
C PHE A 152 -13.37 -5.86 -2.58
N ASN A 153 -12.59 -5.67 -3.65
CA ASN A 153 -11.29 -6.33 -3.85
C ASN A 153 -11.30 -7.88 -3.73
N ASN A 154 -12.42 -8.56 -4.03
CA ASN A 154 -12.47 -10.02 -4.03
C ASN A 154 -12.10 -10.58 -5.41
N ILE A 155 -11.50 -11.78 -5.43
CA ILE A 155 -11.08 -12.50 -6.64
C ILE A 155 -11.90 -13.80 -6.74
N ALA A 156 -12.98 -13.78 -7.50
CA ALA A 156 -13.87 -14.92 -7.75
C ALA A 156 -13.58 -15.54 -9.13
N ASN A 157 -12.39 -16.14 -9.26
CA ASN A 157 -11.86 -16.63 -10.53
C ASN A 157 -11.87 -18.16 -10.62
N SER A 158 -11.97 -18.70 -11.83
CA SER A 158 -11.84 -20.14 -12.10
C SER A 158 -12.81 -21.01 -11.28
N ASN A 159 -14.09 -20.64 -11.25
CA ASN A 159 -15.17 -21.40 -10.63
C ASN A 159 -15.98 -22.18 -11.68
N ASP A 160 -16.46 -23.37 -11.31
CA ASP A 160 -17.21 -24.33 -12.16
C ASP A 160 -18.58 -23.83 -12.64
N GLY A 161 -19.06 -22.73 -12.05
CA GLY A 161 -20.32 -22.08 -12.38
C GLY A 161 -20.09 -20.60 -12.67
N HIS A 162 -20.14 -19.74 -11.66
CA HIS A 162 -20.11 -18.28 -11.85
C HIS A 162 -19.20 -17.61 -10.80
N GLY A 163 -18.64 -16.45 -11.14
CA GLY A 163 -17.82 -15.68 -10.21
C GLY A 163 -18.65 -15.06 -9.09
N ILE A 164 -19.50 -14.07 -9.41
CA ILE A 164 -20.31 -13.33 -8.44
C ILE A 164 -21.79 -13.27 -8.88
N VAL A 165 -22.70 -13.71 -8.00
CA VAL A 165 -24.14 -13.85 -8.27
C VAL A 165 -24.98 -13.04 -7.29
N LEU A 166 -26.00 -12.35 -7.80
CA LEU A 166 -27.00 -11.60 -7.02
C LEU A 166 -28.41 -12.03 -7.44
N GLU A 167 -29.11 -12.82 -6.63
CA GLU A 167 -30.50 -13.22 -6.85
C GLU A 167 -31.48 -12.50 -5.91
N ASN A 168 -32.36 -11.67 -6.46
CA ASN A 168 -33.35 -10.85 -5.74
C ASN A 168 -32.70 -9.88 -4.74
N SER A 169 -31.45 -9.48 -5.00
CA SER A 169 -30.57 -8.77 -4.07
C SER A 169 -30.34 -7.35 -4.55
N ASN A 170 -30.75 -6.36 -3.75
CA ASN A 170 -30.93 -4.97 -4.21
C ASN A 170 -29.96 -4.00 -3.53
N ASN A 171 -29.63 -2.89 -4.20
CA ASN A 171 -28.85 -1.77 -3.62
C ASN A 171 -27.44 -2.13 -3.09
N ASN A 172 -26.83 -3.22 -3.55
CA ASN A 172 -25.48 -3.65 -3.15
C ASN A 172 -24.40 -2.92 -4.00
N ASN A 173 -23.19 -2.78 -3.44
CA ASN A 173 -22.04 -2.17 -4.10
C ASN A 173 -20.93 -3.21 -4.33
N LEU A 174 -20.64 -3.47 -5.61
CA LEU A 174 -19.58 -4.34 -6.09
C LEU A 174 -18.51 -3.44 -6.73
N THR A 175 -17.43 -3.15 -6.00
CA THR A 175 -16.34 -2.30 -6.49
C THR A 175 -15.00 -3.05 -6.53
N SER A 176 -14.30 -2.96 -7.65
CA SER A 176 -12.94 -3.53 -7.82
C SER A 176 -12.80 -5.01 -7.48
N ASN A 177 -13.83 -5.82 -7.74
CA ASN A 177 -13.73 -7.28 -7.70
C ASN A 177 -13.29 -7.81 -9.06
N ILE A 178 -12.60 -8.95 -9.07
CA ILE A 178 -12.24 -9.71 -10.27
C ILE A 178 -13.10 -10.96 -10.29
N ALA A 179 -13.79 -11.21 -11.40
CA ALA A 179 -14.60 -12.40 -11.62
C ALA A 179 -14.35 -12.90 -13.05
N SER A 180 -13.22 -13.57 -13.22
CA SER A 180 -12.62 -13.90 -14.52
C SER A 180 -12.30 -15.39 -14.65
N SER A 181 -12.15 -15.88 -15.88
CA SER A 181 -11.85 -17.30 -16.17
C SER A 181 -12.92 -18.31 -15.70
N ASN A 182 -14.14 -17.86 -15.38
CA ASN A 182 -15.26 -18.76 -15.08
C ASN A 182 -15.87 -19.25 -16.41
N THR A 183 -15.24 -20.27 -17.00
CA THR A 183 -15.48 -20.71 -18.40
C THR A 183 -16.35 -21.96 -18.53
N VAL A 184 -16.64 -22.66 -17.44
CA VAL A 184 -17.21 -24.02 -17.48
C VAL A 184 -18.64 -24.04 -18.06
N PHE A 185 -18.85 -24.95 -19.02
CA PHE A 185 -20.11 -25.33 -19.69
C PHE A 185 -21.17 -24.24 -19.91
N GLU A 186 -21.03 -23.49 -21.02
CA GLU A 186 -22.09 -22.70 -21.71
C GLU A 186 -22.84 -21.64 -20.87
N LYS A 187 -22.48 -21.47 -19.60
CA LYS A 187 -23.23 -20.66 -18.62
C LYS A 187 -22.32 -19.83 -17.70
N GLY A 188 -21.00 -19.98 -17.81
CA GLY A 188 -20.02 -19.23 -17.03
C GLY A 188 -20.20 -17.71 -17.09
N PHE A 189 -20.72 -17.12 -16.01
CA PHE A 189 -20.83 -15.66 -15.85
C PHE A 189 -19.73 -15.14 -14.93
N GLY A 190 -19.11 -14.01 -15.28
CA GLY A 190 -18.32 -13.22 -14.33
C GLY A 190 -19.23 -12.64 -13.25
N PHE A 191 -20.21 -11.83 -13.66
CA PHE A 191 -21.24 -11.26 -12.81
C PHE A 191 -22.65 -11.59 -13.34
N TYR A 192 -23.54 -12.12 -12.49
CA TYR A 192 -24.94 -12.40 -12.83
C TYR A 192 -25.92 -11.78 -11.82
N LEU A 193 -26.80 -10.90 -12.30
CA LEU A 193 -27.82 -10.19 -11.52
C LEU A 193 -29.22 -10.61 -11.99
N ALA A 194 -29.99 -11.26 -11.11
CA ALA A 194 -31.33 -11.77 -11.40
C ALA A 194 -32.39 -11.15 -10.47
N ASN A 195 -33.28 -10.32 -11.02
CA ASN A 195 -34.29 -9.55 -10.26
C ASN A 195 -33.67 -8.61 -9.20
N SER A 196 -32.47 -8.10 -9.47
CA SER A 196 -31.56 -7.49 -8.50
C SER A 196 -31.32 -6.01 -8.87
N ASN A 197 -32.11 -5.11 -8.30
CA ASN A 197 -32.24 -3.72 -8.73
C ASN A 197 -31.34 -2.75 -7.94
N GLY A 198 -31.04 -1.59 -8.53
CA GLY A 198 -30.33 -0.49 -7.84
C GLY A 198 -28.87 -0.78 -7.47
N ASN A 199 -28.30 -1.91 -7.92
CA ASN A 199 -26.94 -2.30 -7.61
C ASN A 199 -25.91 -1.41 -8.34
N THR A 200 -24.67 -1.36 -7.84
CA THR A 200 -23.56 -0.68 -8.52
C THR A 200 -22.41 -1.65 -8.73
N LEU A 201 -22.04 -1.88 -9.99
CA LEU A 201 -20.86 -2.62 -10.43
C LEU A 201 -19.86 -1.59 -10.98
N ASN A 202 -18.84 -1.26 -10.19
CA ASN A 202 -17.90 -0.18 -10.49
C ASN A 202 -16.43 -0.67 -10.49
N LYS A 203 -15.68 -0.45 -11.58
CA LYS A 203 -14.26 -0.85 -11.70
C LYS A 203 -13.96 -2.34 -11.47
N ASN A 204 -14.90 -3.24 -11.72
CA ASN A 204 -14.66 -4.68 -11.66
C ASN A 204 -14.01 -5.18 -12.96
N THR A 205 -13.39 -6.36 -12.92
CA THR A 205 -12.86 -7.06 -14.10
C THR A 205 -13.64 -8.37 -14.28
N ALA A 206 -14.14 -8.60 -15.49
CA ALA A 206 -15.06 -9.68 -15.81
C ALA A 206 -14.63 -10.39 -17.09
N ASN A 207 -13.34 -10.71 -17.21
CA ASN A 207 -12.71 -11.14 -18.46
C ASN A 207 -12.63 -12.66 -18.58
N LYS A 208 -12.50 -13.18 -19.80
CA LYS A 208 -12.26 -14.62 -20.05
C LYS A 208 -13.32 -15.55 -19.44
N ASN A 209 -14.55 -15.08 -19.20
CA ASN A 209 -15.69 -15.95 -18.88
C ASN A 209 -16.37 -16.39 -20.18
N ASN A 210 -17.42 -17.22 -20.10
CA ASN A 210 -18.30 -17.35 -21.27
C ASN A 210 -19.06 -16.03 -21.52
N ARG A 211 -19.60 -15.42 -20.45
CA ARG A 211 -20.31 -14.13 -20.51
C ARG A 211 -19.84 -13.25 -19.36
N GLY A 212 -19.51 -12.00 -19.66
CA GLY A 212 -18.88 -11.12 -18.68
C GLY A 212 -19.82 -10.64 -17.58
N ILE A 213 -20.80 -9.79 -17.94
CA ILE A 213 -21.83 -9.26 -17.02
C ILE A 213 -23.21 -9.53 -17.60
N TYR A 214 -24.11 -10.15 -16.83
CA TYR A 214 -25.51 -10.37 -17.24
C TYR A 214 -26.50 -9.78 -16.22
N LEU A 215 -27.35 -8.85 -16.68
CA LEU A 215 -28.52 -8.34 -15.96
C LEU A 215 -29.80 -8.96 -16.53
N ARG A 216 -30.57 -9.63 -15.67
CA ARG A 216 -31.90 -10.19 -15.98
C ARG A 216 -32.94 -9.61 -15.02
N ASN A 217 -34.04 -9.06 -15.55
CA ASN A 217 -35.10 -8.41 -14.76
C ASN A 217 -34.59 -7.36 -13.74
N SER A 218 -33.41 -6.76 -13.99
CA SER A 218 -32.64 -5.99 -13.02
C SER A 218 -32.57 -4.54 -13.48
N ASN A 219 -33.24 -3.66 -12.76
CA ASN A 219 -33.44 -2.26 -13.14
C ASN A 219 -32.54 -1.33 -12.32
N THR A 220 -32.41 -0.08 -12.75
CA THR A 220 -31.72 1.03 -12.05
C THR A 220 -30.27 0.75 -11.60
N THR A 221 -29.66 -0.29 -12.15
CA THR A 221 -28.30 -0.75 -11.86
C THR A 221 -27.27 0.07 -12.64
N LYS A 222 -26.10 0.30 -12.04
CA LYS A 222 -25.00 1.10 -12.59
C LYS A 222 -23.82 0.19 -12.90
N ILE A 223 -23.50 0.01 -14.18
CA ILE A 223 -22.33 -0.72 -14.69
C ILE A 223 -21.31 0.35 -15.14
N LEU A 224 -20.33 0.66 -14.29
CA LEU A 224 -19.43 1.81 -14.44
C LEU A 224 -17.96 1.41 -14.49
N SER A 225 -17.24 1.83 -15.53
CA SER A 225 -15.76 1.72 -15.61
C SER A 225 -15.20 0.31 -15.37
N ASN A 226 -15.96 -0.74 -15.69
CA ASN A 226 -15.51 -2.14 -15.61
C ASN A 226 -14.76 -2.53 -16.89
N ASP A 227 -13.91 -3.54 -16.78
CA ASP A 227 -13.33 -4.27 -17.92
C ASP A 227 -14.07 -5.60 -18.09
N ILE A 228 -14.53 -5.88 -19.32
CA ILE A 228 -15.34 -7.05 -19.67
C ILE A 228 -14.85 -7.66 -20.99
N SER A 229 -13.53 -7.80 -21.13
CA SER A 229 -12.87 -8.19 -22.37
C SER A 229 -12.64 -9.71 -22.49
N GLU A 230 -12.40 -10.22 -23.71
CA GLU A 230 -12.04 -11.63 -23.97
C GLU A 230 -13.11 -12.67 -23.55
N ASN A 231 -14.40 -12.30 -23.54
CA ASN A 231 -15.52 -13.18 -23.16
C ASN A 231 -16.14 -13.86 -24.39
N TYR A 232 -16.40 -15.17 -24.34
CA TYR A 232 -16.81 -15.95 -25.51
C TYR A 232 -18.10 -15.46 -26.20
N ASP A 233 -19.21 -15.40 -25.47
CA ASP A 233 -20.54 -15.07 -26.01
C ASP A 233 -20.81 -13.55 -25.99
N TYR A 234 -20.69 -12.94 -24.80
CA TYR A 234 -21.13 -11.57 -24.55
C TYR A 234 -20.22 -10.86 -23.56
N GLY A 235 -19.90 -9.59 -23.83
CA GLY A 235 -19.38 -8.68 -22.82
C GLY A 235 -20.47 -8.37 -21.79
N ILE A 236 -21.37 -7.44 -22.12
CA ILE A 236 -22.50 -7.05 -21.27
C ILE A 236 -23.82 -7.51 -21.91
N LEU A 237 -24.58 -8.36 -21.22
CA LEU A 237 -25.93 -8.79 -21.59
C LEU A 237 -26.98 -8.15 -20.67
N ILE A 238 -28.04 -7.60 -21.26
CA ILE A 238 -29.13 -6.91 -20.54
C ILE A 238 -30.48 -7.41 -21.08
N SER A 239 -31.15 -8.27 -20.32
CA SER A 239 -32.45 -8.86 -20.68
C SER A 239 -33.56 -8.37 -19.75
N PHE A 240 -34.67 -7.88 -20.31
CA PHE A 240 -35.88 -7.44 -19.58
C PHE A 240 -35.60 -6.40 -18.48
N SER A 241 -34.59 -5.56 -18.71
CA SER A 241 -33.92 -4.75 -17.68
C SER A 241 -33.87 -3.28 -18.10
N ASN A 242 -34.32 -2.36 -17.24
CA ASN A 242 -34.63 -0.99 -17.63
C ASN A 242 -34.00 0.07 -16.71
N TYR A 243 -33.86 1.30 -17.22
CA TYR A 243 -33.34 2.46 -16.48
C TYR A 243 -31.92 2.27 -15.90
N ASN A 244 -31.15 1.32 -16.44
CA ASN A 244 -29.77 1.07 -16.05
C ASN A 244 -28.82 2.10 -16.68
N THR A 245 -27.67 2.32 -16.05
CA THR A 245 -26.58 3.17 -16.58
C THR A 245 -25.37 2.30 -16.88
N ILE A 246 -24.92 2.29 -18.13
CA ILE A 246 -23.78 1.52 -18.62
C ILE A 246 -22.76 2.51 -19.17
N SER A 247 -21.71 2.81 -18.41
CA SER A 247 -20.80 3.92 -18.77
C SER A 247 -19.33 3.66 -18.49
N ARG A 248 -18.46 4.10 -19.42
CA ARG A 248 -16.99 4.00 -19.35
C ARG A 248 -16.43 2.57 -19.27
N ASN A 249 -17.22 1.56 -19.63
CA ASN A 249 -16.77 0.17 -19.62
C ASN A 249 -16.00 -0.18 -20.91
N THR A 250 -15.13 -1.17 -20.83
CA THR A 250 -14.53 -1.84 -22.00
C THR A 250 -15.25 -3.16 -22.24
N ALA A 251 -15.76 -3.40 -23.45
CA ALA A 251 -16.37 -4.67 -23.84
C ALA A 251 -15.84 -5.06 -25.24
N ASN A 252 -14.62 -5.58 -25.23
CA ASN A 252 -13.83 -5.89 -26.42
C ASN A 252 -13.56 -7.38 -26.54
N GLU A 253 -13.28 -7.85 -27.77
CA GLU A 253 -12.83 -9.23 -28.01
C GLU A 253 -13.85 -10.26 -27.49
N THR A 254 -15.13 -10.03 -27.82
CA THR A 254 -16.26 -10.91 -27.51
C THR A 254 -17.12 -11.17 -28.74
N SER A 255 -17.96 -12.21 -28.74
CA SER A 255 -18.91 -12.41 -29.86
C SER A 255 -19.88 -11.21 -30.01
N ARG A 256 -20.43 -10.66 -28.90
CA ARG A 256 -21.07 -9.32 -28.92
C ARG A 256 -20.78 -8.49 -27.68
N GLY A 257 -20.29 -7.26 -27.89
CA GLY A 257 -19.82 -6.37 -26.83
C GLY A 257 -20.91 -5.96 -25.83
N ILE A 258 -21.99 -5.32 -26.30
CA ILE A 258 -23.16 -4.97 -25.48
C ILE A 258 -24.46 -5.43 -26.17
N HIS A 259 -25.16 -6.38 -25.55
CA HIS A 259 -26.39 -6.99 -26.03
C HIS A 259 -27.59 -6.54 -25.18
N LEU A 260 -28.59 -5.91 -25.82
CA LEU A 260 -29.89 -5.61 -25.22
C LEU A 260 -30.97 -6.54 -25.80
N ASP A 261 -31.69 -7.23 -24.91
CA ASP A 261 -32.89 -8.00 -25.22
C ASP A 261 -34.07 -7.48 -24.39
N SER A 262 -35.12 -7.02 -25.08
CA SER A 262 -36.39 -6.61 -24.46
C SER A 262 -36.17 -5.58 -23.33
N ALA A 263 -35.15 -4.74 -23.50
CA ALA A 263 -34.61 -3.83 -22.51
C ALA A 263 -34.78 -2.36 -22.97
N GLY A 264 -35.20 -1.48 -22.06
CA GLY A 264 -35.59 -0.12 -22.42
C GLY A 264 -35.22 0.97 -21.43
N SER A 265 -35.21 2.21 -21.91
CA SER A 265 -34.89 3.41 -21.11
C SER A 265 -33.52 3.39 -20.43
N ASN A 266 -32.59 2.52 -20.87
CA ASN A 266 -31.22 2.46 -20.36
C ASN A 266 -30.35 3.55 -20.99
N THR A 267 -29.33 4.03 -20.27
CA THR A 267 -28.33 4.98 -20.79
C THR A 267 -27.00 4.27 -20.98
N VAL A 268 -26.44 4.33 -22.19
CA VAL A 268 -25.19 3.68 -22.59
C VAL A 268 -24.23 4.72 -23.12
N SER A 269 -23.21 5.10 -22.34
CA SER A 269 -22.33 6.22 -22.75
C SER A 269 -20.88 6.18 -22.25
N GLY A 270 -19.94 6.58 -23.11
CA GLY A 270 -18.51 6.57 -22.77
C GLY A 270 -17.86 5.19 -22.86
N ASN A 271 -18.54 4.15 -23.36
CA ASN A 271 -17.99 2.79 -23.41
C ASN A 271 -17.08 2.60 -24.63
N ILE A 272 -16.03 1.80 -24.48
CA ILE A 272 -15.17 1.31 -25.56
C ILE A 272 -15.64 -0.09 -25.93
N VAL A 273 -16.03 -0.28 -27.19
CA VAL A 273 -16.59 -1.54 -27.69
C VAL A 273 -16.01 -1.83 -29.06
N ALA A 274 -14.93 -2.62 -29.09
CA ALA A 274 -14.10 -2.87 -30.27
C ALA A 274 -13.72 -4.34 -30.44
N SER A 275 -13.37 -4.74 -31.66
CA SER A 275 -12.92 -6.09 -31.98
C SER A 275 -13.90 -7.20 -31.59
N ASN A 276 -15.21 -6.97 -31.69
CA ASN A 276 -16.23 -7.98 -31.41
C ASN A 276 -16.67 -8.71 -32.70
N ASP A 277 -16.76 -10.04 -32.66
CA ASP A 277 -16.87 -10.89 -33.86
C ASP A 277 -18.19 -10.74 -34.62
N VAL A 278 -19.32 -10.61 -33.90
CA VAL A 278 -20.66 -10.56 -34.51
C VAL A 278 -21.22 -9.14 -34.52
N SER A 279 -21.09 -8.40 -33.40
CA SER A 279 -21.43 -6.97 -33.37
C SER A 279 -20.93 -6.26 -32.11
N GLY A 280 -20.60 -4.97 -32.21
CA GLY A 280 -20.35 -4.11 -31.05
C GLY A 280 -21.59 -3.99 -30.16
N PHE A 281 -22.67 -3.40 -30.69
CA PHE A 281 -23.99 -3.38 -30.06
C PHE A 281 -24.98 -4.34 -30.75
N PHE A 282 -25.87 -4.95 -29.98
CA PHE A 282 -27.02 -5.70 -30.48
C PHE A 282 -28.32 -5.28 -29.78
N MET A 283 -29.42 -5.14 -30.51
CA MET A 283 -30.74 -4.82 -29.96
C MET A 283 -31.88 -5.59 -30.64
N CYS A 284 -32.60 -6.39 -29.86
CA CYS A 284 -33.79 -7.08 -30.35
C CYS A 284 -34.98 -6.13 -30.60
N LYS A 285 -36.06 -6.64 -31.22
CA LYS A 285 -37.26 -5.86 -31.55
C LYS A 285 -38.01 -5.29 -30.32
N GLY A 286 -37.84 -5.90 -29.15
CA GLY A 286 -38.44 -5.42 -27.89
C GLY A 286 -37.69 -4.25 -27.22
N CYS A 287 -36.56 -3.79 -27.76
CA CYS A 287 -35.75 -2.75 -27.12
C CYS A 287 -36.17 -1.34 -27.53
N HIS A 288 -36.51 -0.48 -26.58
CA HIS A 288 -37.05 0.86 -26.83
C HIS A 288 -36.45 1.95 -25.93
N ARG A 289 -36.41 3.20 -26.41
CA ARG A 289 -36.11 4.42 -25.63
C ARG A 289 -34.78 4.41 -24.88
N ASN A 290 -33.85 3.52 -25.23
CA ASN A 290 -32.48 3.55 -24.72
C ASN A 290 -31.72 4.71 -25.38
N LEU A 291 -30.75 5.27 -24.67
CA LEU A 291 -29.97 6.44 -25.09
C LEU A 291 -28.47 6.07 -25.20
N PHE A 292 -27.94 6.16 -26.42
CA PHE A 292 -26.54 5.84 -26.77
C PHE A 292 -25.81 7.12 -27.17
N PHE A 293 -24.76 7.50 -26.44
CA PHE A 293 -23.92 8.64 -26.83
C PHE A 293 -22.50 8.52 -26.28
N ASN A 294 -21.54 9.20 -26.89
CA ASN A 294 -20.14 9.23 -26.46
C ASN A 294 -19.47 7.85 -26.38
N ASN A 295 -19.97 6.82 -27.08
CA ASN A 295 -19.32 5.51 -27.14
C ASN A 295 -18.31 5.45 -28.29
N TYR A 296 -17.28 4.64 -28.15
CA TYR A 296 -16.29 4.33 -29.19
C TYR A 296 -16.58 2.93 -29.74
N LEU A 297 -17.00 2.87 -31.00
CA LEU A 297 -17.39 1.64 -31.69
C LEU A 297 -16.40 1.35 -32.82
N ASN A 298 -15.69 0.22 -32.73
CA ASN A 298 -14.75 -0.22 -33.76
C ASN A 298 -14.84 -1.73 -34.02
N ASN A 299 -15.82 -2.13 -34.83
CA ASN A 299 -16.15 -3.53 -35.14
C ASN A 299 -16.61 -3.60 -36.61
N PHE A 300 -16.56 -4.78 -37.24
CA PHE A 300 -17.12 -4.97 -38.59
C PHE A 300 -18.63 -4.69 -38.66
N VAL A 301 -19.35 -4.90 -37.55
CA VAL A 301 -20.75 -4.48 -37.36
C VAL A 301 -20.85 -3.70 -36.05
N ASN A 302 -20.87 -2.37 -36.11
CA ASN A 302 -20.92 -1.55 -34.89
C ASN A 302 -22.27 -1.63 -34.16
N ALA A 303 -23.40 -1.72 -34.88
CA ALA A 303 -24.74 -1.79 -34.27
C ALA A 303 -25.70 -2.67 -35.07
N ASP A 304 -25.99 -3.86 -34.57
CA ASP A 304 -27.02 -4.75 -35.10
C ASP A 304 -28.39 -4.50 -34.43
N VAL A 305 -29.31 -3.84 -35.15
CA VAL A 305 -30.53 -3.24 -34.58
C VAL A 305 -31.77 -3.75 -35.30
N ASN A 306 -32.82 -4.10 -34.54
CA ASN A 306 -34.12 -4.56 -35.08
C ASN A 306 -35.30 -3.71 -34.59
N ASN A 307 -35.09 -2.40 -34.46
CA ASN A 307 -36.06 -1.41 -33.96
C ASN A 307 -35.69 0.00 -34.46
N THR A 308 -36.47 1.01 -34.06
CA THR A 308 -36.27 2.44 -34.37
C THR A 308 -36.26 3.35 -33.15
N ASP A 309 -36.75 2.86 -32.01
CA ASP A 309 -37.22 3.70 -30.91
C ASP A 309 -36.11 4.12 -29.93
N ASN A 310 -34.85 3.91 -30.30
CA ASN A 310 -33.67 4.21 -29.49
C ASN A 310 -32.95 5.46 -30.01
N ILE A 311 -32.40 6.26 -29.10
CA ILE A 311 -31.81 7.56 -29.38
C ILE A 311 -30.28 7.41 -29.43
N TRP A 312 -29.65 7.92 -30.48
CA TRP A 312 -28.23 7.69 -30.79
C TRP A 312 -27.32 8.90 -30.58
N ASN A 313 -27.83 9.96 -29.95
CA ASN A 313 -27.04 11.09 -29.50
C ASN A 313 -27.73 11.81 -28.33
N THR A 314 -26.96 12.49 -27.51
CA THR A 314 -27.49 13.56 -26.63
C THR A 314 -27.66 14.86 -27.42
N THR A 315 -28.20 15.91 -26.81
CA THR A 315 -27.92 17.29 -27.25
C THR A 315 -26.42 17.58 -27.17
N LYS A 316 -25.91 18.50 -28.01
CA LYS A 316 -24.50 18.95 -27.95
C LYS A 316 -24.22 19.59 -26.58
N ILE A 317 -23.30 18.99 -25.82
CA ILE A 317 -22.90 19.41 -24.46
C ILE A 317 -21.40 19.69 -24.46
N ALA A 318 -20.96 20.79 -23.86
CA ALA A 318 -19.55 21.11 -23.71
C ALA A 318 -18.87 20.14 -22.72
N GLY A 319 -17.74 19.56 -23.11
CA GLY A 319 -16.99 18.58 -22.31
C GLY A 319 -16.21 17.60 -23.19
N ARG A 320 -15.08 17.10 -22.68
CA ARG A 320 -14.18 16.19 -23.42
C ARG A 320 -14.93 14.89 -23.77
N ASN A 321 -15.04 14.59 -25.06
CA ASN A 321 -15.66 13.38 -25.57
C ASN A 321 -14.65 12.21 -25.61
N ILE A 322 -15.13 11.00 -25.93
CA ILE A 322 -14.34 9.76 -25.86
C ILE A 322 -13.15 9.71 -26.83
N VAL A 323 -13.15 10.54 -27.88
CA VAL A 323 -12.01 10.71 -28.80
C VAL A 323 -11.25 12.02 -28.58
N GLY A 324 -11.48 12.67 -27.44
CA GLY A 324 -10.76 13.88 -27.00
C GLY A 324 -11.32 15.21 -27.51
N GLY A 325 -12.36 15.20 -28.36
CA GLY A 325 -12.98 16.43 -28.88
C GLY A 325 -13.73 17.24 -27.80
N PRO A 326 -13.89 18.57 -27.98
CA PRO A 326 -14.37 19.49 -26.94
C PRO A 326 -15.87 19.42 -26.63
N TYR A 327 -16.68 18.71 -27.43
CA TYR A 327 -18.11 18.52 -27.19
C TYR A 327 -18.56 17.07 -27.25
N ILE A 328 -19.47 16.71 -26.35
CA ILE A 328 -20.21 15.46 -26.33
C ILE A 328 -21.48 15.61 -27.19
N GLY A 329 -21.75 14.63 -28.06
CA GLY A 329 -22.92 14.60 -28.95
C GLY A 329 -23.44 13.17 -29.18
N GLY A 330 -23.09 12.59 -30.32
CA GLY A 330 -23.35 11.21 -30.72
C GLY A 330 -22.21 10.27 -30.34
N ASN A 331 -22.01 9.22 -31.14
CA ASN A 331 -21.01 8.18 -30.93
C ASN A 331 -19.89 8.27 -31.99
N PHE A 332 -18.77 7.60 -31.73
CA PHE A 332 -17.68 7.45 -32.69
C PHE A 332 -17.79 6.10 -33.39
N TRP A 333 -17.89 6.14 -34.73
CA TRP A 333 -18.22 5.02 -35.61
C TRP A 333 -17.03 4.70 -36.53
N ALA A 334 -16.05 3.96 -35.98
CA ALA A 334 -14.85 3.51 -36.68
C ALA A 334 -15.07 2.20 -37.45
N SER A 335 -14.08 1.77 -38.24
CA SER A 335 -13.97 0.37 -38.68
C SER A 335 -12.56 -0.19 -38.42
N PRO A 336 -12.39 -1.53 -38.35
CA PRO A 336 -11.07 -2.14 -38.16
C PRO A 336 -10.06 -1.84 -39.30
N GLU A 337 -10.53 -1.32 -40.43
CA GLU A 337 -9.72 -0.94 -41.58
C GLU A 337 -9.29 0.56 -41.55
N GLY A 338 -9.77 1.35 -40.58
CA GLY A 338 -9.67 2.81 -40.62
C GLY A 338 -10.61 3.47 -41.65
N THR A 339 -11.70 2.79 -42.00
CA THR A 339 -12.61 3.13 -43.11
C THR A 339 -14.01 3.55 -42.66
N GLY A 340 -14.25 3.67 -41.35
CA GLY A 340 -15.55 4.00 -40.75
C GLY A 340 -16.05 5.41 -41.06
N PHE A 341 -17.26 5.72 -40.58
CA PHE A 341 -17.88 7.03 -40.80
C PHE A 341 -17.09 8.13 -40.09
N SER A 342 -16.81 7.96 -38.80
CA SER A 342 -16.14 8.98 -37.98
C SER A 342 -14.68 9.24 -38.36
N GLU A 343 -14.10 8.35 -39.15
CA GLU A 343 -12.73 8.42 -39.66
C GLU A 343 -12.64 9.14 -41.02
N LYS A 344 -13.79 9.37 -41.68
CA LYS A 344 -13.91 10.02 -43.00
C LYS A 344 -14.81 11.27 -43.00
N ALA A 345 -15.64 11.43 -41.97
CA ALA A 345 -16.57 12.53 -41.84
C ALA A 345 -15.86 13.88 -41.68
N GLN A 346 -16.53 14.96 -42.08
CA GLN A 346 -15.98 16.31 -42.03
C GLN A 346 -16.49 17.04 -40.79
N ASP A 347 -15.56 17.62 -40.03
CA ASP A 347 -15.80 18.71 -39.09
C ASP A 347 -15.05 19.94 -39.62
N LYS A 348 -15.79 20.91 -40.17
CA LYS A 348 -15.24 22.19 -40.63
C LYS A 348 -15.20 23.26 -39.54
N ASN A 349 -15.84 23.00 -38.41
CA ASN A 349 -16.09 23.99 -37.37
C ASN A 349 -15.17 23.81 -36.14
N GLY A 350 -14.56 22.64 -35.98
CA GLY A 350 -13.55 22.30 -34.98
C GLY A 350 -14.12 21.83 -33.64
N ASP A 351 -15.39 21.41 -33.58
CA ASP A 351 -16.05 20.98 -32.34
C ASP A 351 -15.89 19.49 -32.00
N GLY A 352 -15.30 18.69 -32.90
CA GLY A 352 -15.14 17.25 -32.76
C GLY A 352 -16.40 16.45 -33.08
N ILE A 353 -17.41 17.08 -33.70
CA ILE A 353 -18.66 16.49 -34.15
C ILE A 353 -18.77 16.69 -35.68
N SER A 354 -19.32 15.69 -36.37
CA SER A 354 -19.52 15.75 -37.81
C SER A 354 -20.53 16.82 -38.22
N ASP A 355 -20.21 17.59 -39.28
CA ASP A 355 -21.17 18.47 -39.96
C ASP A 355 -22.31 17.68 -40.65
N THR A 356 -22.24 16.33 -40.68
CA THR A 356 -23.26 15.44 -41.25
C THR A 356 -23.66 14.30 -40.30
N GLN A 357 -24.96 13.99 -40.27
CA GLN A 357 -25.51 12.85 -39.53
C GLN A 357 -25.07 11.48 -40.13
N TYR A 358 -24.91 10.47 -39.27
CA TYR A 358 -24.65 9.09 -39.69
C TYR A 358 -25.96 8.32 -39.78
N ILE A 359 -26.21 7.65 -40.90
CA ILE A 359 -27.44 6.89 -41.18
C ILE A 359 -27.07 5.47 -41.62
N TRP A 360 -27.77 4.48 -41.06
CA TRP A 360 -27.71 3.08 -41.53
C TRP A 360 -29.10 2.44 -41.53
N LEU A 361 -29.22 1.26 -42.14
CA LEU A 361 -30.46 0.50 -42.18
C LEU A 361 -30.49 -0.53 -41.04
N ASN A 362 -31.62 -0.60 -40.31
CA ASN A 362 -31.91 -1.70 -39.40
C ASN A 362 -32.34 -2.97 -40.18
N LYS A 363 -32.53 -4.11 -39.48
CA LYS A 363 -32.95 -5.38 -40.12
C LYS A 363 -34.25 -5.33 -40.92
N ASN A 364 -35.08 -4.31 -40.72
CA ASN A 364 -36.35 -4.13 -41.42
C ASN A 364 -36.24 -3.10 -42.57
N GLY A 365 -35.02 -2.70 -42.95
CA GLY A 365 -34.79 -1.72 -44.02
C GLY A 365 -35.23 -0.29 -43.66
N THR A 366 -35.35 0.03 -42.36
CA THR A 366 -35.69 1.38 -41.89
C THR A 366 -34.42 2.11 -41.44
N ASN A 367 -34.31 3.39 -41.77
CA ASN A 367 -33.21 4.24 -41.32
C ASN A 367 -33.13 4.35 -39.79
N VAL A 368 -31.92 4.24 -39.26
CA VAL A 368 -31.54 4.65 -37.91
C VAL A 368 -30.46 5.72 -38.05
N THR A 369 -30.51 6.75 -37.21
CA THR A 369 -29.69 7.96 -37.36
C THR A 369 -29.04 8.36 -36.04
N ASP A 370 -27.72 8.58 -36.08
CA ASP A 370 -27.00 9.40 -35.11
C ASP A 370 -26.88 10.81 -35.68
N TYR A 371 -27.46 11.81 -35.01
CA TYR A 371 -27.52 13.18 -35.51
C TYR A 371 -26.29 14.03 -35.18
N LEU A 372 -25.41 13.58 -34.28
CA LEU A 372 -24.21 14.32 -33.85
C LEU A 372 -22.97 13.40 -33.75
N PRO A 373 -22.70 12.51 -34.71
CA PRO A 373 -21.63 11.52 -34.59
C PRO A 373 -20.27 12.22 -34.43
N LEU A 374 -19.45 11.71 -33.52
CA LEU A 374 -18.13 12.24 -33.22
C LEU A 374 -17.17 11.97 -34.40
N VAL A 375 -16.10 12.75 -34.55
CA VAL A 375 -15.11 12.55 -35.63
C VAL A 375 -13.67 12.51 -35.13
N SER A 376 -12.76 12.02 -35.97
CA SER A 376 -11.33 11.96 -35.67
C SER A 376 -10.72 13.36 -35.59
N VAL A 377 -10.41 13.82 -34.38
CA VAL A 377 -9.72 15.09 -34.16
C VAL A 377 -8.30 15.05 -34.75
N SER A 378 -8.00 15.98 -35.66
CA SER A 378 -6.76 15.96 -36.45
C SER A 378 -5.48 16.25 -35.64
N ASN A 379 -5.63 16.84 -34.45
CA ASN A 379 -4.58 16.93 -33.44
C ASN A 379 -4.79 15.81 -32.40
N THR A 380 -4.07 14.71 -32.56
CA THR A 380 -4.04 13.63 -31.57
C THR A 380 -3.16 14.00 -30.36
N GLU A 381 -3.66 14.88 -29.49
CA GLU A 381 -3.53 14.55 -28.06
C GLU A 381 -4.35 13.28 -27.80
N GLN A 382 -3.68 12.14 -28.03
CA GLN A 382 -4.22 10.80 -27.80
C GLN A 382 -4.93 10.76 -26.45
N LEU A 383 -6.04 10.02 -26.36
CA LEU A 383 -6.76 9.82 -25.09
C LEU A 383 -5.94 8.95 -24.13
N VAL A 384 -4.85 9.50 -23.60
CA VAL A 384 -3.97 8.77 -22.68
C VAL A 384 -4.70 8.63 -21.35
N LEU A 385 -5.15 7.42 -21.09
CA LEU A 385 -5.61 7.02 -19.77
C LEU A 385 -4.41 7.09 -18.79
N PRO A 386 -4.67 7.40 -17.50
CA PRO A 386 -3.62 7.38 -16.51
C PRO A 386 -3.24 5.91 -16.29
N VAL A 387 -1.96 5.57 -16.38
CA VAL A 387 -1.48 4.21 -16.14
C VAL A 387 -0.95 4.16 -14.72
N ALA A 388 -1.69 3.51 -13.81
CA ALA A 388 -1.25 3.36 -12.43
C ALA A 388 -0.01 2.47 -12.35
N ASN A 389 1.09 3.01 -11.86
CA ASN A 389 2.29 2.23 -11.59
C ASN A 389 3.04 2.80 -10.39
N PHE A 390 3.74 1.95 -9.66
CA PHE A 390 4.65 2.34 -8.59
C PHE A 390 5.66 1.25 -8.31
N SER A 391 6.74 1.61 -7.62
CA SER A 391 7.68 0.69 -6.99
C SER A 391 7.70 0.88 -5.48
N THR A 392 8.21 -0.12 -4.78
CA THR A 392 8.64 0.00 -3.38
C THR A 392 10.12 -0.36 -3.25
N ASN A 393 10.78 0.08 -2.18
CA ASN A 393 12.15 -0.35 -1.85
C ASN A 393 12.21 -1.81 -1.36
N VAL A 394 11.16 -2.28 -0.68
CA VAL A 394 10.96 -3.66 -0.21
C VAL A 394 9.47 -4.02 -0.27
N THR A 395 9.18 -5.32 -0.31
CA THR A 395 7.81 -5.88 -0.18
C THR A 395 7.67 -6.81 1.02
N ASN A 396 8.75 -7.06 1.75
CA ASN A 396 8.74 -7.88 2.96
C ASN A 396 9.86 -7.46 3.92
N GLY A 397 9.71 -7.84 5.19
CA GLY A 397 10.67 -7.56 6.26
C GLY A 397 10.02 -7.74 7.64
N THR A 398 10.67 -7.28 8.71
CA THR A 398 10.13 -7.37 10.09
C THR A 398 9.60 -6.04 10.61
N ALA A 399 8.57 -6.08 11.47
CA ALA A 399 8.01 -4.91 12.13
C ALA A 399 9.03 -4.24 13.09
N PRO A 400 9.14 -2.90 13.12
CA PRO A 400 8.47 -1.93 12.26
C PRO A 400 9.12 -1.87 10.86
N LEU A 401 8.35 -2.16 9.81
CA LEU A 401 8.86 -2.18 8.44
C LEU A 401 8.64 -0.83 7.75
N ALA A 402 9.72 -0.09 7.49
CA ALA A 402 9.70 1.16 6.76
C ALA A 402 9.80 0.93 5.25
N ILE A 403 8.79 1.37 4.50
CA ILE A 403 8.68 1.17 3.05
C ILE A 403 8.54 2.53 2.36
N GLN A 404 9.49 2.81 1.48
CA GLN A 404 9.40 3.89 0.51
C GLN A 404 8.47 3.44 -0.63
N PHE A 405 7.37 4.16 -0.82
CA PHE A 405 6.53 4.06 -1.99
C PHE A 405 6.93 5.16 -2.98
N THR A 406 7.06 4.83 -4.26
CA THR A 406 7.37 5.79 -5.33
C THR A 406 6.44 5.57 -6.51
N ASP A 407 5.60 6.55 -6.77
CA ASP A 407 4.72 6.63 -7.92
C ASP A 407 5.53 6.67 -9.22
N LEU A 408 5.18 5.80 -10.15
CA LEU A 408 5.73 5.68 -11.50
C LEU A 408 4.62 5.80 -12.55
N SER A 409 3.46 6.33 -12.16
CA SER A 409 2.26 6.39 -12.98
C SER A 409 2.40 7.40 -14.10
N GLN A 410 1.92 7.02 -15.28
CA GLN A 410 1.93 7.88 -16.46
C GLN A 410 0.60 8.60 -16.61
N ASN A 411 0.64 9.82 -17.17
CA ASN A 411 -0.53 10.60 -17.58
C ASN A 411 -1.55 10.92 -16.46
N SER A 412 -1.13 10.95 -15.19
CA SER A 412 -2.01 11.28 -14.06
C SER A 412 -2.00 12.78 -13.73
N LEU A 413 -3.15 13.32 -13.33
CA LEU A 413 -3.29 14.68 -12.77
C LEU A 413 -3.60 14.66 -11.26
N SER A 414 -3.91 13.48 -10.72
CA SER A 414 -4.28 13.24 -9.33
C SER A 414 -3.89 11.82 -8.93
N ARG A 415 -3.48 11.64 -7.67
CA ARG A 415 -3.06 10.36 -7.09
C ARG A 415 -3.55 10.24 -5.66
N SER A 416 -3.83 9.00 -5.25
CA SER A 416 -4.51 8.66 -4.01
C SER A 416 -4.03 7.28 -3.57
N TRP A 417 -3.35 7.23 -2.44
CA TRP A 417 -2.75 6.02 -1.89
C TRP A 417 -3.56 5.53 -0.68
N ASP A 418 -3.77 4.23 -0.63
CA ASP A 418 -4.51 3.47 0.37
C ASP A 418 -3.63 2.27 0.73
N ILE A 419 -2.91 2.35 1.85
CA ILE A 419 -1.73 1.52 2.12
C ILE A 419 -2.00 0.31 3.02
N ASP A 420 -3.16 0.27 3.67
CA ASP A 420 -3.63 -0.82 4.55
C ASP A 420 -4.91 -1.51 4.01
N SER A 421 -5.42 -1.07 2.86
CA SER A 421 -6.69 -1.52 2.25
C SER A 421 -7.96 -1.20 3.04
N ASN A 422 -7.92 -0.15 3.88
CA ASN A 422 -9.12 0.36 4.57
C ASN A 422 -10.10 1.11 3.62
N GLY A 423 -9.69 1.41 2.37
CA GLY A 423 -10.54 2.08 1.36
C GLY A 423 -10.51 3.61 1.40
N ILE A 424 -9.85 4.19 2.41
CA ILE A 424 -9.61 5.63 2.62
C ILE A 424 -8.28 6.00 1.95
N GLN A 425 -8.00 7.30 1.80
CA GLN A 425 -6.72 7.80 1.32
C GLN A 425 -5.82 8.20 2.49
N ASP A 426 -4.65 7.58 2.58
CA ASP A 426 -3.58 7.93 3.53
C ASP A 426 -2.65 9.02 2.97
N TYR A 427 -2.27 8.91 1.68
CA TYR A 427 -1.31 9.81 1.03
C TYR A 427 -1.75 10.24 -0.38
N ASN A 428 -1.23 11.36 -0.87
CA ASN A 428 -1.40 11.86 -2.23
C ASN A 428 -0.09 12.39 -2.86
N SER A 429 1.04 12.15 -2.21
CA SER A 429 2.39 12.52 -2.70
C SER A 429 2.88 11.60 -3.81
N GLU A 430 3.85 12.05 -4.61
CA GLU A 430 4.53 11.20 -5.60
C GLU A 430 5.41 10.13 -4.95
N SER A 431 5.98 10.42 -3.78
CA SER A 431 6.78 9.47 -3.03
C SER A 431 6.70 9.78 -1.54
N PHE A 432 6.68 8.74 -0.70
CA PHE A 432 6.62 8.85 0.77
C PHE A 432 7.13 7.56 1.43
N ILE A 433 7.44 7.64 2.73
CA ILE A 433 7.70 6.46 3.56
C ILE A 433 6.47 6.18 4.42
N HIS A 434 5.99 4.94 4.42
CA HIS A 434 5.13 4.43 5.49
C HIS A 434 5.91 3.47 6.40
N VAL A 435 5.47 3.32 7.65
CA VAL A 435 6.09 2.42 8.63
C VAL A 435 5.02 1.51 9.23
N TYR A 436 4.95 0.28 8.72
CA TYR A 436 4.05 -0.75 9.24
C TYR A 436 4.58 -1.23 10.60
N LYS A 437 3.96 -0.75 11.68
CA LYS A 437 4.40 -0.99 13.08
C LYS A 437 4.04 -2.38 13.60
N THR A 438 3.02 -3.00 13.04
CA THR A 438 2.46 -4.30 13.44
C THR A 438 2.77 -5.36 12.38
N PRO A 439 3.11 -6.60 12.76
CA PRO A 439 3.12 -7.74 11.85
C PRO A 439 1.74 -7.94 11.20
N GLY A 440 1.73 -8.52 10.00
CA GLY A 440 0.57 -8.68 9.13
C GLY A 440 0.93 -8.45 7.66
N ASN A 441 0.04 -8.79 6.75
CA ASN A 441 0.20 -8.57 5.32
C ASN A 441 -0.77 -7.45 4.90
N TYR A 442 -0.26 -6.45 4.19
CA TYR A 442 -0.99 -5.25 3.82
C TYR A 442 -1.01 -5.12 2.30
N THR A 443 -2.16 -4.82 1.71
CA THR A 443 -2.26 -4.53 0.28
C THR A 443 -2.23 -3.02 0.08
N ALA A 444 -1.10 -2.52 -0.43
CA ALA A 444 -0.95 -1.11 -0.76
C ALA A 444 -1.50 -0.84 -2.17
N THR A 445 -2.45 0.08 -2.26
CA THR A 445 -3.15 0.47 -3.49
C THR A 445 -2.83 1.90 -3.87
N LEU A 446 -2.27 2.10 -5.06
CA LEU A 446 -2.22 3.41 -5.70
C LEU A 446 -3.42 3.56 -6.64
N ARG A 447 -4.15 4.67 -6.54
CA ARG A 447 -5.25 5.05 -7.44
C ARG A 447 -4.92 6.40 -8.07
N VAL A 448 -4.84 6.46 -9.39
CA VAL A 448 -4.56 7.69 -10.15
C VAL A 448 -5.74 8.08 -11.04
N SER A 449 -5.90 9.37 -11.30
CA SER A 449 -6.86 9.86 -12.29
C SER A 449 -6.40 11.11 -13.05
N ASN A 450 -6.94 11.26 -14.25
CA ASN A 450 -6.90 12.47 -15.06
C ASN A 450 -8.32 12.77 -15.60
N GLU A 451 -8.44 13.69 -16.56
CA GLU A 451 -9.72 14.02 -17.21
C GLU A 451 -10.35 12.83 -17.97
N ASN A 452 -9.50 11.97 -18.53
CA ASN A 452 -9.90 10.87 -19.41
C ASN A 452 -10.36 9.62 -18.64
N GLY A 453 -9.86 9.41 -17.42
CA GLY A 453 -10.21 8.22 -16.65
C GLY A 453 -9.48 8.06 -15.31
N LYS A 454 -9.59 6.85 -14.75
CA LYS A 454 -8.95 6.45 -13.50
C LYS A 454 -8.32 5.06 -13.65
N SER A 455 -7.16 4.85 -13.05
CA SER A 455 -6.49 3.54 -12.98
C SER A 455 -6.04 3.26 -11.55
N SER A 456 -5.67 2.01 -11.27
CA SER A 456 -5.14 1.62 -9.97
C SER A 456 -4.23 0.40 -10.08
N LYS A 457 -3.18 0.37 -9.25
CA LYS A 457 -2.25 -0.74 -9.06
C LYS A 457 -2.24 -1.12 -7.59
N THR A 458 -2.06 -2.41 -7.29
CA THR A 458 -1.86 -2.94 -5.94
C THR A 458 -0.47 -3.55 -5.80
N GLN A 459 0.02 -3.66 -4.56
CA GLN A 459 1.21 -4.40 -4.16
C GLN A 459 1.00 -4.99 -2.76
N GLU A 460 1.19 -6.29 -2.59
CA GLU A 460 1.21 -6.92 -1.26
C GLU A 460 2.52 -6.62 -0.53
N ILE A 461 2.43 -6.40 0.78
CA ILE A 461 3.50 -6.10 1.71
C ILE A 461 3.44 -7.05 2.90
N ILE A 462 4.46 -7.88 3.13
CA ILE A 462 4.48 -8.90 4.18
C ILE A 462 5.35 -8.44 5.37
N VAL A 463 4.72 -8.17 6.51
CA VAL A 463 5.40 -7.66 7.73
C VAL A 463 5.47 -8.76 8.78
N GLN A 464 6.67 -9.25 9.05
CA GLN A 464 6.92 -10.37 9.95
C GLN A 464 7.19 -9.91 11.40
N LYS A 465 6.92 -10.79 12.36
CA LYS A 465 7.25 -10.58 13.78
C LYS A 465 8.76 -10.72 14.01
N VAL A 466 9.35 -9.81 14.78
CA VAL A 466 10.77 -9.90 15.17
C VAL A 466 10.99 -11.14 16.04
N LYS A 467 11.86 -12.03 15.57
CA LYS A 467 12.30 -13.22 16.33
C LYS A 467 13.40 -12.83 17.30
N ILE A 468 13.07 -12.75 18.59
CA ILE A 468 14.04 -12.47 19.66
C ILE A 468 14.61 -13.80 20.15
N LEU A 469 15.84 -14.11 19.74
CA LEU A 469 16.60 -15.25 20.28
C LEU A 469 16.94 -15.03 21.77
N PRO A 470 17.10 -16.10 22.55
CA PRO A 470 17.65 -15.97 23.89
C PRO A 470 19.16 -15.67 23.81
N VAL A 471 19.69 -15.04 24.84
CA VAL A 471 21.14 -14.80 24.98
C VAL A 471 21.58 -15.48 26.27
N ALA A 472 22.49 -16.45 26.16
CA ALA A 472 23.09 -17.11 27.31
C ALA A 472 24.14 -16.20 27.94
N ASP A 473 23.94 -15.84 29.20
CA ASP A 473 24.99 -15.21 30.00
C ASP A 473 24.91 -15.68 31.46
N PHE A 474 26.06 -15.77 32.12
CA PHE A 474 26.17 -16.12 33.54
C PHE A 474 27.51 -15.69 34.09
N ASN A 475 27.60 -15.59 35.42
CA ASN A 475 28.83 -15.40 36.15
C ASN A 475 28.96 -16.46 37.27
N THR A 476 30.17 -16.67 37.77
CA THR A 476 30.48 -17.67 38.80
C THR A 476 31.16 -17.01 39.99
N SER A 477 30.96 -17.56 41.19
CA SER A 477 31.60 -17.04 42.41
C SER A 477 33.13 -17.18 42.40
N VAL A 478 33.63 -18.23 41.75
CA VAL A 478 35.05 -18.52 41.51
C VAL A 478 35.21 -19.24 40.17
N THR A 479 36.42 -19.22 39.61
CA THR A 479 36.82 -20.03 38.43
C THR A 479 37.98 -20.98 38.71
N SER A 480 38.56 -20.94 39.92
CA SER A 480 39.58 -21.89 40.36
C SER A 480 39.64 -22.00 41.89
N GLY A 481 40.12 -23.15 42.38
CA GLY A 481 40.30 -23.43 43.81
C GLY A 481 40.62 -24.92 44.03
N TYR A 482 40.75 -25.36 45.28
CA TYR A 482 41.06 -26.76 45.61
C TYR A 482 39.81 -27.63 45.69
N ALA A 483 39.94 -28.93 45.41
CA ALA A 483 38.87 -29.90 45.64
C ALA A 483 38.63 -30.12 47.15
N PRO A 484 37.37 -30.20 47.65
CA PRO A 484 36.12 -30.03 46.92
C PRO A 484 35.78 -28.54 46.67
N LEU A 485 35.62 -28.16 45.39
CA LEU A 485 35.37 -26.76 45.01
C LEU A 485 33.88 -26.51 44.80
N SER A 486 33.22 -25.85 45.76
CA SER A 486 31.85 -25.35 45.61
C SER A 486 31.84 -24.04 44.81
N VAL A 487 31.11 -24.03 43.69
CA VAL A 487 30.93 -22.88 42.80
C VAL A 487 29.45 -22.52 42.73
N GLN A 488 29.13 -21.26 43.01
CA GLN A 488 27.80 -20.71 42.76
C GLN A 488 27.76 -20.12 41.36
N PHE A 489 26.76 -20.51 40.57
CA PHE A 489 26.49 -19.99 39.24
C PHE A 489 25.30 -19.04 39.32
N THR A 490 25.42 -17.87 38.71
CA THR A 490 24.35 -16.86 38.68
C THR A 490 24.04 -16.52 37.24
N ASP A 491 22.79 -16.77 36.84
CA ASP A 491 22.33 -16.48 35.49
C ASP A 491 22.16 -14.98 35.24
N ALA A 492 22.61 -14.55 34.06
CA ALA A 492 22.42 -13.21 33.51
C ALA A 492 21.74 -13.26 32.11
N SER A 493 21.24 -14.43 31.71
CA SER A 493 20.65 -14.68 30.39
C SER A 493 19.42 -13.84 30.12
N GLN A 494 19.24 -13.47 28.85
CA GLN A 494 18.16 -12.60 28.41
C GLN A 494 17.21 -13.36 27.48
N ASN A 495 15.91 -13.03 27.57
CA ASN A 495 14.84 -13.59 26.72
C ASN A 495 14.70 -15.14 26.79
N ALA A 496 15.23 -15.79 27.83
CA ALA A 496 15.12 -17.23 28.04
C ALA A 496 13.74 -17.63 28.59
N ALA A 497 13.17 -18.70 28.06
CA ALA A 497 11.98 -19.38 28.60
C ALA A 497 12.35 -20.67 29.37
N SER A 498 13.47 -21.31 29.03
CA SER A 498 14.04 -22.43 29.80
C SER A 498 15.57 -22.37 29.86
N ARG A 499 16.15 -23.13 30.79
CA ARG A 499 17.60 -23.26 31.05
C ARG A 499 17.98 -24.74 31.16
N SER A 500 19.22 -25.04 30.83
CA SER A 500 19.88 -26.32 31.03
C SER A 500 21.34 -26.05 31.35
N TRP A 501 21.77 -26.44 32.55
CA TRP A 501 23.16 -26.42 32.99
C TRP A 501 23.77 -27.80 32.84
N ASP A 502 25.00 -27.85 32.34
CA ASP A 502 25.90 -29.00 32.30
C ASP A 502 27.22 -28.48 32.90
N PHE A 503 27.63 -28.97 34.07
CA PHE A 503 28.79 -28.44 34.80
C PHE A 503 30.09 -29.18 34.49
N ASN A 504 30.01 -30.38 33.90
CA ASN A 504 31.12 -31.30 33.72
C ASN A 504 31.50 -31.51 32.23
N SER A 505 30.64 -31.08 31.30
CA SER A 505 30.68 -31.25 29.85
C SER A 505 30.47 -32.69 29.33
N ASP A 506 29.72 -33.51 30.05
CA ASP A 506 29.34 -34.87 29.62
C ASP A 506 28.12 -34.89 28.65
N GLY A 507 27.43 -33.76 28.49
CA GLY A 507 26.27 -33.60 27.60
C GLY A 507 24.92 -33.91 28.25
N ILE A 508 24.88 -34.20 29.55
CA ILE A 508 23.67 -34.39 30.36
C ILE A 508 23.41 -33.11 31.16
N ALA A 509 22.13 -32.80 31.39
CA ALA A 509 21.75 -31.64 32.20
C ALA A 509 21.83 -31.95 33.71
N ASP A 510 22.79 -31.34 34.41
CA ASP A 510 22.90 -31.36 35.87
C ASP A 510 21.76 -30.55 36.55
N SER A 511 21.31 -29.44 35.96
CA SER A 511 20.30 -28.55 36.57
C SER A 511 19.49 -27.73 35.57
N GLY A 512 18.25 -27.42 35.93
CA GLY A 512 17.38 -26.44 35.24
C GLY A 512 17.14 -25.13 36.01
N GLU A 513 17.82 -24.94 37.15
CA GLU A 513 17.58 -23.81 38.05
C GLU A 513 18.08 -22.46 37.50
N VAL A 514 17.60 -21.38 38.11
CA VAL A 514 18.00 -20.00 37.74
C VAL A 514 19.45 -19.71 38.14
N SER A 515 19.86 -20.06 39.36
CA SER A 515 21.21 -19.78 39.87
C SER A 515 21.67 -20.91 40.81
N PRO A 516 22.05 -22.07 40.26
CA PRO A 516 22.43 -23.26 41.04
C PRO A 516 23.84 -23.16 41.64
N GLY A 517 24.04 -23.91 42.73
CA GLY A 517 25.38 -24.23 43.25
C GLY A 517 25.80 -25.65 42.86
N TYR A 518 27.03 -25.82 42.40
CA TYR A 518 27.64 -27.12 42.11
C TYR A 518 28.92 -27.31 42.93
N THR A 519 29.31 -28.55 43.22
CA THR A 519 30.55 -28.83 43.96
C THR A 519 31.38 -29.88 43.25
N TYR A 520 32.53 -29.47 42.72
CA TYR A 520 33.48 -30.35 42.07
C TYR A 520 34.34 -31.06 43.11
N THR A 521 34.09 -32.36 43.31
CA THR A 521 34.71 -33.17 44.37
C THR A 521 36.09 -33.72 44.03
N ALA A 522 36.52 -33.65 42.76
CA ALA A 522 37.81 -34.13 42.28
C ALA A 522 38.60 -33.01 41.58
N PRO A 523 39.94 -33.02 41.66
CA PRO A 523 40.80 -32.15 40.84
C PRO A 523 40.62 -32.42 39.34
N GLY A 524 40.61 -31.35 38.54
CA GLY A 524 40.36 -31.41 37.10
C GLY A 524 40.02 -30.03 36.50
N THR A 525 39.97 -29.97 35.17
CA THR A 525 39.46 -28.79 34.44
C THR A 525 38.11 -29.13 33.84
N TYR A 526 37.06 -28.54 34.39
CA TYR A 526 35.67 -28.74 33.97
C TYR A 526 35.21 -27.59 33.08
N THR A 527 34.26 -27.84 32.18
CA THR A 527 33.65 -26.80 31.35
C THR A 527 32.17 -26.70 31.70
N ALA A 528 31.80 -25.68 32.47
CA ALA A 528 30.42 -25.40 32.78
C ALA A 528 29.75 -24.69 31.59
N THR A 529 28.64 -25.26 31.13
CA THR A 529 27.83 -24.82 30.00
C THR A 529 26.43 -24.47 30.49
N LEU A 530 26.00 -23.24 30.21
CA LEU A 530 24.60 -22.84 30.29
C LEU A 530 24.04 -22.81 28.87
N THR A 531 23.01 -23.61 28.60
CA THR A 531 22.17 -23.51 27.41
C THR A 531 20.80 -22.96 27.80
N VAL A 532 20.35 -21.92 27.09
CA VAL A 532 19.02 -21.34 27.25
C VAL A 532 18.21 -21.45 25.97
N SER A 533 16.89 -21.57 26.10
CA SER A 533 15.98 -21.66 24.95
C SER A 533 14.77 -20.74 25.08
N ASN A 534 14.20 -20.36 23.94
CA ASN A 534 12.83 -19.84 23.84
C ASN A 534 12.19 -20.30 22.52
N ALA A 535 10.94 -19.91 22.25
CA ALA A 535 10.21 -20.33 21.05
C ALA A 535 10.84 -19.89 19.69
N ASN A 536 11.84 -19.01 19.71
CA ASN A 536 12.59 -18.59 18.51
C ASN A 536 13.91 -19.37 18.30
N GLY A 537 14.43 -20.07 19.31
CA GLY A 537 15.69 -20.82 19.21
C GLY A 537 16.45 -20.98 20.53
N THR A 538 17.72 -21.38 20.44
CA THR A 538 18.62 -21.63 21.58
C THR A 538 19.89 -20.76 21.52
N ASN A 539 20.54 -20.60 22.67
CA ASN A 539 21.88 -20.02 22.76
C ASN A 539 22.62 -20.62 23.97
N SER A 540 23.95 -20.68 23.91
CA SER A 540 24.76 -21.29 24.98
C SER A 540 26.01 -20.46 25.30
N LYS A 541 26.39 -20.42 26.58
CA LYS A 541 27.64 -19.86 27.08
C LYS A 541 28.42 -20.95 27.82
N ILE A 542 29.74 -20.89 27.76
CA ILE A 542 30.64 -21.79 28.49
C ILE A 542 31.61 -21.00 29.39
N THR A 543 32.12 -21.64 30.45
CA THR A 543 33.19 -21.13 31.33
C THR A 543 33.97 -22.31 31.92
N GLN A 544 35.29 -22.20 31.99
CA GLN A 544 36.14 -23.25 32.58
C GLN A 544 36.30 -23.06 34.08
N ILE A 545 36.26 -24.16 34.83
CA ILE A 545 36.53 -24.23 36.27
C ILE A 545 37.75 -25.12 36.51
N ASN A 546 38.80 -24.56 37.11
CA ASN A 546 40.06 -25.26 37.39
C ASN A 546 40.14 -25.70 38.86
N VAL A 547 39.92 -26.98 39.10
CA VAL A 547 39.94 -27.60 40.43
C VAL A 547 41.30 -28.23 40.67
N LEU A 548 41.99 -27.76 41.71
CA LEU A 548 43.37 -28.13 42.02
C LEU A 548 43.42 -29.26 43.06
N THR A 549 44.48 -30.07 43.00
CA THR A 549 44.88 -30.94 44.10
C THR A 549 45.29 -30.09 45.30
N GLU A 550 44.67 -30.29 46.46
CA GLU A 550 45.16 -29.72 47.71
C GLU A 550 46.56 -30.29 48.01
N SER A 551 47.53 -29.41 48.25
CA SER A 551 48.93 -29.79 48.43
C SER A 551 49.30 -29.76 49.91
N ASP A 552 49.49 -30.95 50.51
CA ASP A 552 49.96 -31.08 51.89
C ASP A 552 51.25 -30.28 52.12
N SER A 553 51.15 -29.25 52.96
CA SER A 553 52.25 -28.30 53.20
C SER A 553 53.29 -28.85 54.18
N THR A 554 54.19 -29.71 53.69
CA THR A 554 55.45 -30.03 54.37
C THR A 554 56.63 -29.41 53.62
N GLY A 555 57.48 -28.70 54.36
CA GLY A 555 58.51 -27.84 53.78
C GLY A 555 59.79 -28.59 53.39
N GLY A 556 60.46 -28.09 52.34
CA GLY A 556 61.78 -28.53 51.89
C GLY A 556 62.45 -27.40 51.11
N SER A 557 63.78 -27.29 51.23
CA SER A 557 64.57 -26.25 50.56
C SER A 557 65.40 -26.84 49.40
N SER A 558 66.25 -26.00 48.82
CA SER A 558 67.41 -26.30 47.97
C SER A 558 67.21 -26.64 46.47
N ASP A 559 67.97 -25.86 45.70
CA ASP A 559 68.80 -26.24 44.56
C ASP A 559 68.28 -26.24 43.11
N SER A 560 69.26 -26.01 42.22
CA SER A 560 69.08 -25.37 40.92
C SER A 560 69.82 -26.10 39.81
N SER A 561 69.09 -26.53 38.76
CA SER A 561 69.58 -26.77 37.39
C SER A 561 68.41 -27.19 36.50
N GLY A 562 68.43 -27.05 35.17
CA GLY A 562 69.40 -26.32 34.35
C GLY A 562 69.42 -26.77 32.87
N SER A 563 68.55 -26.19 32.03
CA SER A 563 68.43 -26.46 30.57
C SER A 563 67.95 -27.90 30.21
N SER A 564 67.31 -28.17 29.07
CA SER A 564 67.37 -27.49 27.76
C SER A 564 66.10 -27.63 26.90
N SER A 565 66.04 -26.78 25.88
CA SER A 565 65.12 -26.71 24.73
C SER A 565 64.41 -27.99 24.24
N SER A 566 63.11 -27.83 23.90
CA SER A 566 62.69 -28.10 22.51
C SER A 566 61.66 -27.05 22.06
N SER A 567 61.83 -26.51 20.86
CA SER A 567 60.98 -25.44 20.31
C SER A 567 60.02 -26.00 19.27
N HIS A 568 58.73 -25.92 19.52
CA HIS A 568 57.70 -26.11 18.49
C HIS A 568 56.83 -24.85 18.41
N SER A 569 56.80 -24.23 17.23
CA SER A 569 56.03 -23.01 16.98
C SER A 569 54.57 -23.34 16.65
N SER A 570 53.65 -23.01 17.55
CA SER A 570 52.24 -22.82 17.24
C SER A 570 51.92 -21.31 17.25
N GLY A 571 51.41 -20.79 16.13
CA GLY A 571 51.27 -19.35 15.93
C GLY A 571 50.15 -18.75 16.76
N GLY A 572 50.50 -17.91 17.73
CA GLY A 572 49.53 -17.09 18.46
C GLY A 572 48.87 -16.05 17.54
N SER A 573 47.67 -16.35 17.04
CA SER A 573 46.90 -15.44 16.18
C SER A 573 46.28 -14.32 17.02
N GLY A 574 47.10 -13.32 17.37
CA GLY A 574 46.66 -12.12 18.06
C GLY A 574 45.70 -11.31 17.19
N GLY A 575 44.41 -11.30 17.55
CA GLY A 575 43.37 -10.52 16.89
C GLY A 575 43.56 -9.02 17.10
N GLY A 576 44.48 -8.40 16.34
CA GLY A 576 44.80 -6.99 16.44
C GLY A 576 43.58 -6.10 16.20
N ALA A 577 43.37 -5.12 17.08
CA ALA A 577 42.29 -4.15 17.00
C ALA A 577 42.73 -2.89 16.24
N GLY A 578 42.01 -2.54 15.18
CA GLY A 578 42.20 -1.27 14.46
C GLY A 578 41.91 -0.06 15.36
N GLY A 579 42.97 0.65 15.76
CA GLY A 579 42.87 1.92 16.46
C GLY A 579 42.57 3.08 15.50
N SER A 580 41.97 4.16 16.02
CA SER A 580 41.78 5.39 15.25
C SER A 580 43.11 6.10 14.99
N PRO A 581 43.38 6.59 13.76
CA PRO A 581 44.50 7.49 13.46
C PRO A 581 44.27 8.94 13.94
N GLU A 582 43.06 9.31 14.35
CA GLU A 582 42.72 10.69 14.71
C GLU A 582 43.26 11.05 16.11
N PRO A 583 44.00 12.16 16.29
CA PRO A 583 44.49 12.58 17.59
C PRO A 583 43.33 12.80 18.58
N ALA A 584 43.37 12.14 19.74
CA ALA A 584 42.29 12.13 20.72
C ALA A 584 41.83 13.53 21.19
N LYS A 585 42.67 14.57 21.05
CA LYS A 585 42.29 15.97 21.29
C LYS A 585 41.17 16.47 20.35
N ASN A 586 41.11 15.98 19.10
CA ASN A 586 40.13 16.38 18.08
C ASN A 586 38.82 15.60 18.18
N VAL A 587 38.84 14.40 18.77
CA VAL A 587 37.61 13.61 19.00
C VAL A 587 36.75 14.31 20.05
N GLU A 588 35.48 14.57 19.71
CA GLU A 588 34.44 15.10 20.59
C GLU A 588 33.81 13.97 21.41
N VAL A 589 33.36 12.93 20.71
CA VAL A 589 32.74 11.74 21.28
C VAL A 589 32.92 10.56 20.32
N LYS A 590 33.01 9.33 20.85
CA LYS A 590 33.06 8.12 20.02
C LYS A 590 32.30 6.95 20.60
N GLU A 591 31.82 6.10 19.70
CA GLU A 591 31.11 4.87 20.02
C GLU A 591 31.70 3.69 19.24
N LEU A 592 31.61 2.50 19.84
CA LEU A 592 32.15 1.26 19.29
C LEU A 592 31.06 0.21 19.26
N SER A 593 31.08 -0.62 18.22
CA SER A 593 30.17 -1.73 17.99
C SER A 593 30.96 -2.96 17.52
N GLN A 594 30.51 -4.16 17.85
CA GLN A 594 31.20 -5.41 17.48
C GLN A 594 30.22 -6.42 16.90
N ALA A 595 30.60 -7.03 15.78
CA ALA A 595 29.82 -8.06 15.09
C ALA A 595 30.76 -9.09 14.45
N PHE A 596 30.26 -10.30 14.16
CA PHE A 596 31.01 -11.31 13.44
C PHE A 596 30.79 -11.15 11.93
N VAL A 597 31.87 -11.06 11.15
CA VAL A 597 31.83 -10.77 9.72
C VAL A 597 32.27 -12.01 8.94
N SER A 598 31.32 -12.63 8.25
CA SER A 598 31.51 -13.80 7.37
C SER A 598 31.26 -13.43 5.92
N SER A 599 32.00 -14.04 5.00
CA SER A 599 31.82 -13.84 3.56
C SER A 599 30.42 -14.26 3.10
N GLY A 600 29.84 -13.51 2.16
CA GLY A 600 28.51 -13.75 1.58
C GLY A 600 27.34 -13.23 2.41
N ASN A 601 27.57 -12.68 3.61
CA ASN A 601 26.51 -12.24 4.52
C ASN A 601 26.50 -10.72 4.72
N SER A 602 25.30 -10.17 4.90
CA SER A 602 25.09 -8.82 5.43
C SER A 602 25.45 -8.75 6.92
N VAL A 603 26.11 -7.68 7.34
CA VAL A 603 26.42 -7.41 8.75
C VAL A 603 26.01 -5.99 9.12
N LYS A 604 25.54 -5.81 10.35
CA LYS A 604 25.12 -4.52 10.91
C LYS A 604 25.85 -4.26 12.23
N PHE A 605 26.27 -3.01 12.40
CA PHE A 605 26.94 -2.46 13.56
C PHE A 605 26.08 -1.32 14.10
N ASP A 606 25.20 -1.62 15.04
CA ASP A 606 24.39 -0.62 15.75
C ASP A 606 25.22 0.09 16.84
N PHE A 607 24.92 1.37 17.06
CA PHE A 607 25.50 2.21 18.10
C PHE A 607 24.43 2.56 19.17
N PRO A 608 24.12 1.63 20.09
CA PRO A 608 22.92 1.69 20.92
C PRO A 608 22.93 2.77 22.00
N ARG A 609 24.10 3.35 22.35
CA ARG A 609 24.16 4.51 23.26
C ARG A 609 23.84 5.82 22.53
N ASN A 610 23.70 5.78 21.20
CA ASN A 610 23.24 6.87 20.35
C ASN A 610 24.08 8.16 20.53
N ALA A 611 25.36 8.00 20.91
CA ALA A 611 26.21 9.05 21.45
C ALA A 611 26.96 9.85 20.38
N THR A 612 26.94 9.39 19.12
CA THR A 612 27.44 10.14 17.96
C THR A 612 26.29 10.47 17.01
N SER A 613 26.58 11.17 15.91
CA SER A 613 25.61 11.32 14.81
C SER A 613 25.45 10.06 13.97
N VAL A 614 26.27 9.03 14.13
CA VAL A 614 26.12 7.73 13.44
C VAL A 614 25.29 6.80 14.32
N VAL A 615 24.22 6.24 13.74
CA VAL A 615 23.24 5.39 14.44
C VAL A 615 23.52 3.91 14.16
N TYR A 616 23.81 3.56 12.92
CA TYR A 616 24.36 2.25 12.55
C TYR A 616 25.19 2.32 11.27
N VAL A 617 26.01 1.29 11.07
CA VAL A 617 26.67 0.98 9.79
C VAL A 617 26.27 -0.43 9.37
N ASN A 618 25.96 -0.66 8.09
CA ASN A 618 25.81 -2.00 7.54
C ASN A 618 26.61 -2.16 6.23
N PHE A 619 26.84 -3.41 5.82
CA PHE A 619 27.38 -3.79 4.51
C PHE A 619 27.24 -5.30 4.27
N ASP A 620 27.29 -5.72 3.01
CA ASP A 620 27.50 -7.12 2.63
C ASP A 620 29.00 -7.40 2.54
N SER A 621 29.47 -8.48 3.18
CA SER A 621 30.89 -8.82 3.18
C SER A 621 31.28 -9.79 2.07
N LYS A 622 32.33 -9.45 1.32
CA LYS A 622 32.98 -10.32 0.32
C LYS A 622 34.15 -11.13 0.90
N LYS A 623 34.44 -10.96 2.19
CA LYS A 623 35.54 -11.67 2.86
C LYS A 623 35.28 -11.84 4.36
N THR A 624 35.40 -13.06 4.86
CA THR A 624 35.36 -13.34 6.30
C THR A 624 36.49 -12.59 7.02
N ALA A 625 36.12 -11.79 8.03
CA ALA A 625 37.04 -11.09 8.94
C ALA A 625 36.85 -11.52 10.41
N GLY A 626 35.85 -12.35 10.71
CA GLY A 626 35.57 -12.82 12.07
C GLY A 626 35.04 -11.70 12.96
N LYS A 627 35.33 -11.76 14.27
CA LYS A 627 34.91 -10.74 15.24
C LYS A 627 35.56 -9.39 14.89
N THR A 628 34.78 -8.50 14.29
CA THR A 628 35.20 -7.20 13.79
C THR A 628 34.70 -6.11 14.73
N THR A 629 35.49 -5.05 14.91
CA THR A 629 35.09 -3.84 15.64
C THR A 629 34.86 -2.71 14.65
N THR A 630 33.77 -1.98 14.81
CA THR A 630 33.50 -0.74 14.10
C THR A 630 33.46 0.42 15.09
N ILE A 631 34.13 1.53 14.77
CA ILE A 631 34.23 2.74 15.58
C ILE A 631 33.61 3.89 14.79
N ALA A 632 32.68 4.64 15.39
CA ALA A 632 32.24 5.94 14.90
C ALA A 632 32.78 7.04 15.82
N GLU A 633 33.38 8.08 15.26
CA GLU A 633 33.96 9.20 15.99
C GLU A 633 33.40 10.51 15.43
N MET A 634 32.86 11.35 16.31
CA MET A 634 32.49 12.73 16.00
C MET A 634 33.65 13.66 16.37
N LEU A 635 33.94 14.65 15.53
CA LEU A 635 35.12 15.50 15.64
C LEU A 635 34.74 16.96 15.95
N LYS A 636 35.58 17.63 16.74
CA LYS A 636 35.45 19.05 17.13
C LYS A 636 35.77 19.97 15.95
N GLU A 637 36.76 19.59 15.15
CA GLU A 637 37.17 20.26 13.91
C GLU A 637 37.09 19.28 12.73
N LYS A 638 37.65 19.65 11.57
CA LYS A 638 37.87 18.70 10.47
C LYS A 638 38.78 17.55 10.93
N SER A 639 38.69 16.39 10.28
CA SER A 639 39.68 15.32 10.47
C SER A 639 41.09 15.80 10.09
N THR A 640 42.10 15.38 10.85
CA THR A 640 43.51 15.58 10.48
C THR A 640 43.92 14.86 9.19
N LEU A 641 43.07 13.97 8.67
CA LEU A 641 43.27 13.20 7.45
C LEU A 641 42.70 13.89 6.18
N VAL A 642 42.06 15.07 6.31
CA VAL A 642 41.49 15.83 5.18
C VAL A 642 42.18 17.19 4.96
N SER A 643 42.30 17.59 3.69
CA SER A 643 42.90 18.88 3.30
C SER A 643 42.09 20.08 3.81
N GLY A 644 40.77 20.02 3.67
CA GLY A 644 39.82 21.05 4.12
C GLY A 644 38.43 20.46 4.37
N LEU A 645 37.48 21.31 4.77
CA LEU A 645 36.06 20.96 4.83
C LEU A 645 35.41 20.98 3.42
N PRO A 646 34.20 20.45 3.24
CA PRO A 646 33.36 20.73 2.07
C PRO A 646 33.04 22.23 1.92
N SER A 647 32.48 22.60 0.77
CA SER A 647 32.05 23.98 0.47
C SER A 647 30.65 24.36 0.96
N GLU A 648 29.88 23.38 1.45
CA GLU A 648 28.55 23.56 2.04
C GLU A 648 28.64 23.72 3.57
N GLU A 649 27.55 24.18 4.21
CA GLU A 649 27.52 24.34 5.67
C GLU A 649 27.64 22.98 6.35
N VAL A 650 28.68 22.80 7.17
CA VAL A 650 29.00 21.54 7.85
C VAL A 650 28.25 21.44 9.18
N TYR A 651 27.49 20.37 9.36
CA TYR A 651 26.88 20.03 10.65
C TYR A 651 27.89 19.40 11.60
N LYS A 652 28.52 18.29 11.19
CA LYS A 652 29.53 17.55 11.94
C LYS A 652 30.54 16.88 11.00
N SER A 653 31.80 16.90 11.39
CA SER A 653 32.86 16.06 10.81
C SER A 653 32.92 14.72 11.55
N LEU A 654 33.09 13.62 10.82
CA LEU A 654 33.06 12.26 11.36
C LEU A 654 34.27 11.47 10.85
N ASN A 655 34.72 10.49 11.65
CA ASN A 655 35.46 9.34 11.14
C ASN A 655 34.67 8.06 11.42
N ILE A 656 34.75 7.08 10.50
CA ILE A 656 34.20 5.74 10.72
C ILE A 656 35.27 4.72 10.34
N TRP A 657 35.60 3.83 11.28
CA TRP A 657 36.62 2.79 11.12
C TRP A 657 35.96 1.43 11.24
N VAL A 658 36.04 0.60 10.19
CA VAL A 658 35.43 -0.74 10.14
C VAL A 658 36.55 -1.79 10.04
N GLY A 659 36.79 -2.50 11.13
CA GLY A 659 37.83 -3.52 11.21
C GLY A 659 39.25 -2.97 11.08
N ASN A 660 40.16 -3.82 10.60
CA ASN A 660 41.56 -3.46 10.43
C ASN A 660 41.80 -2.68 9.13
N SER A 661 42.85 -1.84 9.12
CA SER A 661 43.14 -0.94 8.00
C SER A 661 43.20 -1.68 6.66
N GLY A 662 42.56 -1.11 5.64
CA GLY A 662 42.41 -1.73 4.31
C GLY A 662 41.30 -2.78 4.19
N PHE A 663 40.63 -3.20 5.28
CA PHE A 663 39.50 -4.12 5.19
C PHE A 663 38.32 -3.50 4.43
N ALA A 664 37.70 -2.44 4.96
CA ALA A 664 36.40 -1.97 4.50
C ALA A 664 36.45 -1.10 3.22
N THR A 665 36.82 -1.73 2.11
CA THR A 665 37.00 -1.17 0.76
C THR A 665 36.13 -1.93 -0.26
N PRO A 666 35.82 -1.36 -1.46
CA PRO A 666 34.94 -1.99 -2.46
C PRO A 666 35.31 -3.42 -2.90
N LYS A 667 36.57 -3.81 -2.68
CA LYS A 667 37.09 -5.15 -2.95
C LYS A 667 36.59 -6.21 -1.95
N ASN A 668 36.38 -5.81 -0.69
CA ASN A 668 36.05 -6.72 0.41
C ASN A 668 34.62 -6.55 0.95
N ILE A 669 33.92 -5.48 0.58
CA ILE A 669 32.53 -5.19 0.99
C ILE A 669 31.71 -4.61 -0.18
N GLU A 670 30.38 -4.67 -0.09
CA GLU A 670 29.45 -3.94 -0.96
C GLU A 670 28.14 -3.58 -0.23
N LYS A 671 27.24 -2.87 -0.93
CA LYS A 671 25.95 -2.37 -0.42
C LYS A 671 26.04 -1.65 0.94
N ALA A 672 27.17 -0.98 1.21
CA ALA A 672 27.44 -0.42 2.52
C ALA A 672 26.62 0.86 2.75
N VAL A 673 25.91 0.92 3.88
CA VAL A 673 25.08 2.07 4.27
C VAL A 673 25.48 2.59 5.64
N ILE A 674 25.58 3.91 5.75
CA ILE A 674 25.74 4.65 7.01
C ILE A 674 24.40 5.28 7.34
N CYS A 675 23.82 4.94 8.49
CA CYS A 675 22.68 5.68 9.04
C CYS A 675 23.20 6.76 10.00
N PHE A 676 22.77 8.00 9.79
CA PHE A 676 23.18 9.15 10.59
C PHE A 676 22.01 10.08 10.93
N LYS A 677 22.18 10.92 11.96
CA LYS A 677 21.16 11.84 12.46
C LYS A 677 21.63 13.29 12.56
N VAL A 678 20.71 14.22 12.31
CA VAL A 678 20.90 15.68 12.29
C VAL A 678 19.85 16.34 13.17
N GLU A 679 20.23 17.28 14.04
CA GLU A 679 19.26 17.98 14.90
C GLU A 679 18.44 19.01 14.12
N LYS A 680 17.13 19.01 14.34
CA LYS A 680 16.17 19.94 13.71
C LYS A 680 16.46 21.40 14.05
N SER A 681 17.06 21.66 15.22
CA SER A 681 17.58 22.98 15.63
C SER A 681 18.60 23.52 14.64
N TRP A 682 19.67 22.76 14.32
CA TRP A 682 20.70 23.20 13.38
C TRP A 682 20.13 23.57 12.00
N ILE A 683 19.15 22.80 11.52
CA ILE A 683 18.45 23.04 10.26
C ILE A 683 17.72 24.39 10.28
N GLN A 684 17.02 24.69 11.38
CA GLN A 684 16.30 25.95 11.57
C GLN A 684 17.26 27.14 11.79
N ASP A 685 18.24 26.98 12.66
CA ASP A 685 19.22 28.03 13.05
C ASP A 685 20.11 28.45 11.87
N ARG A 686 20.59 27.48 11.08
CA ARG A 686 21.42 27.72 9.88
C ARG A 686 20.59 27.87 8.60
N LYS A 687 19.26 27.72 8.66
CA LYS A 687 18.32 27.83 7.52
C LYS A 687 18.71 26.89 6.38
N ILE A 688 18.92 25.63 6.73
CA ILE A 688 19.32 24.59 5.79
C ILE A 688 18.11 24.11 5.01
N GLU A 689 18.27 24.00 3.68
CA GLU A 689 17.31 23.34 2.82
C GLU A 689 17.30 21.84 3.17
N GLN A 690 16.25 21.33 3.81
CA GLN A 690 16.21 19.96 4.35
C GLN A 690 16.49 18.87 3.29
N SER A 691 16.05 19.10 2.05
CA SER A 691 16.30 18.24 0.87
C SER A 691 17.76 18.21 0.40
N SER A 692 18.58 19.18 0.82
CA SER A 692 20.02 19.22 0.51
C SER A 692 20.90 18.44 1.48
N ILE A 693 20.35 17.97 2.60
CA ILE A 693 21.14 17.36 3.68
C ILE A 693 21.75 16.04 3.22
N THR A 694 23.07 15.94 3.35
CA THR A 694 23.84 14.87 2.68
C THR A 694 25.07 14.45 3.49
N LEU A 695 25.56 13.24 3.25
CA LEU A 695 26.85 12.77 3.76
C LEU A 695 27.91 12.86 2.66
N ASN A 696 28.98 13.62 2.91
CA ASN A 696 30.14 13.67 2.03
C ASN A 696 31.20 12.69 2.51
N ARG A 697 31.84 12.00 1.57
CA ARG A 697 32.98 11.11 1.80
C ARG A 697 34.26 11.72 1.24
N TYR A 698 35.31 11.82 2.06
CA TYR A 698 36.63 12.22 1.57
C TYR A 698 37.37 11.01 0.99
N SER A 699 37.76 11.09 -0.28
CA SER A 699 38.68 10.14 -0.93
C SER A 699 39.40 10.80 -2.10
N ASP A 700 40.56 10.26 -2.47
CA ASP A 700 41.32 10.74 -3.65
C ASP A 700 41.67 12.24 -3.55
N LYS A 701 41.87 12.71 -2.31
CA LYS A 701 42.12 14.11 -1.89
C LYS A 701 40.97 15.10 -2.14
N LYS A 702 39.76 14.62 -2.42
CA LYS A 702 38.54 15.43 -2.63
C LYS A 702 37.37 14.96 -1.78
N TRP A 703 36.40 15.84 -1.57
CA TRP A 703 35.07 15.48 -1.07
C TRP A 703 34.19 14.98 -2.21
N ASN A 704 33.38 13.96 -1.93
CA ASN A 704 32.43 13.38 -2.87
C ASN A 704 31.10 13.22 -2.13
N GLN A 705 30.03 13.81 -2.64
CA GLN A 705 28.68 13.67 -2.08
C GLN A 705 28.19 12.23 -2.28
N LEU A 706 27.56 11.64 -1.26
CA LEU A 706 26.99 10.29 -1.33
C LEU A 706 25.49 10.32 -1.62
N PRO A 707 24.94 9.33 -2.35
CA PRO A 707 23.50 9.11 -2.44
C PRO A 707 22.92 8.99 -1.04
N THR A 708 22.13 9.99 -0.63
CA THR A 708 21.60 10.15 0.73
C THR A 708 20.09 10.30 0.67
N SER A 709 19.37 9.56 1.53
CA SER A 709 17.91 9.61 1.65
C SER A 709 17.51 9.86 3.10
N LEU A 710 16.44 10.62 3.34
CA LEU A 710 15.78 10.68 4.65
C LEU A 710 15.17 9.31 4.97
N LEU A 711 15.42 8.79 6.16
CA LEU A 711 14.94 7.50 6.66
C LEU A 711 13.70 7.67 7.56
N SER A 712 13.76 8.62 8.48
CA SER A 712 12.71 8.90 9.48
C SER A 712 13.00 10.21 10.21
N GLU A 713 12.11 10.60 11.12
CA GLU A 713 12.33 11.69 12.08
C GLU A 713 11.73 11.38 13.46
N ASP A 714 12.25 12.05 14.49
CA ASP A 714 11.62 12.18 15.81
C ASP A 714 11.47 13.68 16.18
N ASP A 715 11.04 13.99 17.41
CA ASP A 715 10.82 15.38 17.85
C ASP A 715 12.10 16.26 17.79
N LYS A 716 13.29 15.66 17.82
CA LYS A 716 14.58 16.36 17.87
C LYS A 716 15.46 16.14 16.63
N TYR A 717 15.41 14.96 16.01
CA TYR A 717 16.32 14.53 14.94
C TYR A 717 15.59 14.23 13.63
N LEU A 718 16.27 14.53 12.52
CA LEU A 718 16.08 13.84 11.24
C LEU A 718 17.11 12.70 11.15
N TYR A 719 16.69 11.53 10.66
CA TYR A 719 17.54 10.38 10.40
C TYR A 719 17.68 10.18 8.89
N PHE A 720 18.90 9.92 8.42
CA PHE A 720 19.25 9.75 7.02
C PHE A 720 20.07 8.48 6.82
N THR A 721 19.99 7.90 5.63
CA THR A 721 20.89 6.82 5.18
C THR A 721 21.69 7.29 3.98
N ALA A 722 23.00 7.03 3.99
CA ALA A 722 23.90 7.30 2.88
C ALA A 722 24.58 6.02 2.39
N GLN A 723 24.49 5.73 1.09
CA GLN A 723 25.20 4.63 0.46
C GLN A 723 26.67 5.01 0.24
N THR A 724 27.61 4.15 0.64
CA THR A 724 29.05 4.44 0.53
C THR A 724 29.82 3.31 -0.17
N PRO A 725 30.82 3.62 -1.01
CA PRO A 725 31.72 2.60 -1.55
C PRO A 725 32.72 2.05 -0.50
N GLY A 726 32.86 2.70 0.66
CA GLY A 726 33.74 2.25 1.73
C GLY A 726 33.93 3.33 2.81
N PHE A 727 34.86 3.11 3.73
CA PHE A 727 35.00 3.97 4.91
C PHE A 727 36.27 4.84 4.83
N SER A 728 36.18 6.06 5.36
CA SER A 728 37.21 7.13 5.38
C SER A 728 36.66 8.29 6.23
N PRO A 729 37.27 9.49 6.27
CA PRO A 729 36.63 10.66 6.88
C PRO A 729 35.36 11.08 6.14
N PHE A 730 34.34 11.50 6.89
CA PHE A 730 33.05 11.98 6.40
C PHE A 730 32.70 13.36 6.95
N ALA A 731 31.80 14.08 6.27
CA ALA A 731 31.22 15.32 6.76
C ALA A 731 29.74 15.40 6.37
N ILE A 732 28.87 15.64 7.35
CA ILE A 732 27.45 15.92 7.11
C ILE A 732 27.32 17.40 6.71
N THR A 733 26.67 17.69 5.59
CA THR A 733 26.44 19.07 5.12
C THR A 733 24.99 19.33 4.73
N GLY A 734 24.68 20.61 4.51
CA GLY A 734 23.51 21.05 3.75
C GLY A 734 23.72 22.47 3.19
N LYS A 735 22.85 22.87 2.27
CA LYS A 735 22.85 24.19 1.63
C LYS A 735 22.01 25.17 2.44
N THR A 736 22.51 26.39 2.59
CA THR A 736 21.77 27.48 3.24
C THR A 736 20.81 28.14 2.26
N ILE A 737 19.58 28.40 2.70
CA ILE A 737 18.56 29.08 1.87
C ILE A 737 18.93 30.56 1.77
N ALA A 738 19.39 30.97 0.60
CA ALA A 738 19.68 32.37 0.31
C ALA A 738 18.40 33.22 0.33
N LYS A 739 18.49 34.43 0.91
CA LYS A 739 17.47 35.46 0.68
C LYS A 739 17.73 36.13 -0.67
N GLU A 740 16.87 35.90 -1.64
CA GLU A 740 16.80 36.78 -2.81
C GLU A 740 16.32 38.18 -2.39
N ALA A 741 16.93 39.20 -2.98
CA ALA A 741 16.58 40.59 -2.69
C ALA A 741 15.41 41.03 -3.57
N VAL A 742 14.28 41.38 -2.93
CA VAL A 742 13.12 41.96 -3.63
C VAL A 742 13.57 43.26 -4.30
N THR A 743 13.52 43.28 -5.63
CA THR A 743 13.87 44.45 -6.43
C THR A 743 12.57 45.14 -6.88
N GLU A 744 12.18 46.20 -6.19
CA GLU A 744 11.03 47.03 -6.60
C GLU A 744 11.39 47.85 -7.85
N THR A 745 10.57 47.75 -8.89
CA THR A 745 10.70 48.55 -10.12
C THR A 745 9.70 49.70 -10.15
N GLN A 746 10.15 50.88 -9.68
CA GLN A 746 9.50 52.14 -10.05
C GLN A 746 9.97 52.61 -11.45
N PRO A 747 9.19 53.46 -12.15
CA PRO A 747 9.36 53.70 -13.58
C PRO A 747 10.53 54.63 -13.92
N ALA A 748 11.21 54.35 -15.03
CA ALA A 748 12.35 55.13 -15.53
C ALA A 748 11.91 56.35 -16.37
N THR A 749 12.58 57.49 -16.19
CA THR A 749 12.35 58.74 -16.94
C THR A 749 13.60 59.24 -17.67
N GLY A 750 13.55 59.24 -19.00
CA GLY A 750 14.53 59.90 -19.89
C GLY A 750 15.86 59.13 -20.12
N THR A 751 16.71 59.52 -21.09
CA THR A 751 16.68 60.74 -21.92
C THR A 751 17.39 60.56 -23.29
N LYS A 752 16.75 61.03 -24.38
CA LYS A 752 17.28 61.41 -25.72
C LYS A 752 18.04 60.42 -26.63
N THR A 753 17.46 60.20 -27.82
CA THR A 753 18.03 60.68 -29.11
C THR A 753 16.90 60.98 -30.13
N GLN A 754 17.15 61.94 -31.04
CA GLN A 754 16.31 62.38 -32.21
C GLN A 754 17.15 62.13 -33.50
N PRO A 755 16.68 62.39 -34.76
CA PRO A 755 15.37 62.89 -35.27
C PRO A 755 14.55 61.78 -36.00
N GLU A 756 13.23 61.85 -36.25
CA GLU A 756 12.40 62.80 -37.05
C GLU A 756 12.63 62.75 -38.59
N PRO A 757 11.65 63.07 -39.48
CA PRO A 757 10.49 63.96 -39.26
C PRO A 757 9.08 63.51 -39.77
N ASN A 758 8.04 64.30 -39.43
CA ASN A 758 6.73 64.49 -40.11
C ASN A 758 5.72 63.31 -40.17
N THR A 759 4.39 63.44 -40.20
CA THR A 759 3.33 64.48 -39.97
C THR A 759 1.97 63.71 -39.83
N GLU A 760 0.75 64.23 -39.52
CA GLU A 760 0.14 65.54 -39.22
C GLU A 760 -1.21 65.35 -38.46
N ASN A 761 -1.76 66.42 -37.84
CA ASN A 761 -3.18 66.66 -37.43
C ASN A 761 -3.88 65.65 -36.47
N THR A 762 -4.63 65.98 -35.40
CA THR A 762 -5.75 66.94 -35.13
C THR A 762 -7.06 66.60 -35.89
N GLU A 763 -8.29 66.70 -35.33
CA GLU A 763 -8.74 67.37 -34.08
C GLU A 763 -10.16 66.95 -33.55
N ASN A 764 -10.39 67.19 -32.23
CA ASN A 764 -11.60 67.75 -31.56
C ASN A 764 -13.00 67.08 -31.37
N ASN A 765 -13.55 67.31 -30.15
CA ASN A 765 -14.96 67.43 -29.67
C ASN A 765 -15.93 66.20 -29.75
N GLY A 766 -17.03 66.07 -28.97
CA GLY A 766 -17.76 66.95 -28.03
C GLY A 766 -19.18 67.32 -28.56
N SER A 767 -20.29 67.46 -27.81
CA SER A 767 -20.63 67.33 -26.37
C SER A 767 -22.17 67.24 -26.11
N THR A 768 -22.60 66.63 -24.99
CA THR A 768 -23.82 66.85 -24.13
C THR A 768 -25.18 67.44 -24.63
N GLY A 769 -26.31 66.82 -24.20
CA GLY A 769 -27.67 67.43 -24.00
C GLY A 769 -28.86 66.43 -24.19
N ALA A 770 -29.73 66.08 -23.23
CA ALA A 770 -30.85 66.82 -22.55
C ALA A 770 -32.21 66.79 -23.34
N ASP A 771 -33.44 66.68 -22.77
CA ASP A 771 -33.89 66.39 -21.38
C ASP A 771 -35.40 65.98 -21.22
N ILE A 772 -35.69 65.17 -20.16
CA ILE A 772 -36.88 65.07 -19.25
C ILE A 772 -38.36 65.13 -19.75
N LYS A 773 -39.14 64.08 -19.40
CA LYS A 773 -40.48 64.02 -18.70
C LYS A 773 -41.03 62.56 -18.71
N GLN A 774 -41.78 62.00 -17.75
CA GLN A 774 -42.34 62.47 -16.45
C GLN A 774 -42.56 61.24 -15.49
N GLN A 775 -42.90 61.47 -14.21
CA GLN A 775 -43.16 60.47 -13.13
C GLN A 775 -44.60 59.87 -13.17
N PRO A 776 -45.03 58.87 -12.32
CA PRO A 776 -44.49 58.42 -11.02
C PRO A 776 -44.40 56.88 -10.73
N GLU A 777 -43.87 56.53 -9.54
CA GLU A 777 -44.03 55.32 -8.69
C GLU A 777 -44.25 53.91 -9.34
N GLN A 778 -43.40 52.90 -9.11
CA GLN A 778 -43.15 52.25 -7.81
C GLN A 778 -41.80 51.50 -7.77
N LYS A 779 -41.12 51.46 -6.61
CA LYS A 779 -39.94 50.59 -6.39
C LYS A 779 -40.35 49.16 -6.02
N LYS A 780 -40.20 48.21 -6.94
CA LYS A 780 -40.00 46.78 -6.63
C LYS A 780 -38.68 46.32 -7.22
N SER A 781 -37.71 46.03 -6.36
CA SER A 781 -36.41 45.47 -6.76
C SER A 781 -36.56 43.97 -7.07
N VAL A 782 -36.42 43.60 -8.34
CA VAL A 782 -36.21 42.21 -8.75
C VAL A 782 -34.70 41.94 -8.67
N SER A 783 -34.26 41.25 -7.63
CA SER A 783 -32.87 40.81 -7.47
C SER A 783 -32.70 39.40 -8.00
N THR A 784 -31.89 39.23 -9.05
CA THR A 784 -31.48 37.93 -9.59
C THR A 784 -30.68 37.13 -8.54
N PRO A 785 -31.04 35.89 -8.21
CA PRO A 785 -30.21 35.04 -7.37
C PRO A 785 -29.07 34.43 -8.18
N GLY A 786 -27.83 34.82 -7.86
CA GLY A 786 -26.64 34.03 -8.14
C GLY A 786 -26.23 33.19 -6.93
N PHE A 787 -25.45 32.15 -7.17
CA PHE A 787 -24.73 31.30 -6.20
C PHE A 787 -24.57 31.84 -4.76
N GLU A 788 -24.98 31.05 -3.77
CA GLU A 788 -24.19 30.86 -2.54
C GLU A 788 -24.47 29.49 -1.87
N ALA A 789 -23.75 29.15 -0.80
CA ALA A 789 -23.55 27.77 -0.35
C ALA A 789 -23.93 27.51 1.12
N ILE A 790 -24.31 26.25 1.40
CA ILE A 790 -24.20 25.50 2.68
C ILE A 790 -24.53 26.28 3.98
N CYS A 791 -25.72 26.04 4.55
CA CYS A 791 -25.89 25.75 6.01
C CYS A 791 -27.35 25.45 6.41
N GLY A 792 -27.52 24.65 7.48
CA GLY A 792 -28.80 24.38 8.16
C GLY A 792 -29.52 23.09 7.71
N ILE A 793 -30.25 22.36 8.56
CA ILE A 793 -30.62 22.61 9.97
C ILE A 793 -30.39 21.35 10.83
N VAL A 794 -29.75 21.52 11.99
CA VAL A 794 -29.93 20.66 13.18
C VAL A 794 -30.86 21.42 14.13
N GLY A 795 -31.98 20.82 14.54
CA GLY A 795 -33.10 21.62 15.08
C GLY A 795 -34.05 20.98 16.10
N ILE A 796 -33.77 19.78 16.65
CA ILE A 796 -34.61 19.19 17.71
C ILE A 796 -33.74 18.57 18.82
N LEU A 797 -33.46 19.34 19.88
CA LEU A 797 -33.05 18.80 21.21
C LEU A 797 -33.08 19.88 22.31
N ALA A 798 -34.23 20.55 22.52
CA ALA A 798 -34.33 21.68 23.46
C ALA A 798 -35.70 21.81 24.18
N VAL A 799 -36.31 20.69 24.61
CA VAL A 799 -37.60 20.70 25.33
C VAL A 799 -37.59 19.91 26.66
N PHE A 800 -36.91 18.76 26.74
CA PHE A 800 -37.08 17.81 27.84
C PHE A 800 -36.14 17.94 29.06
N LEU A 801 -35.89 19.17 29.52
CA LEU A 801 -35.30 19.41 30.86
C LEU A 801 -35.96 20.61 31.58
N ARG A 802 -37.25 20.49 31.95
CA ARG A 802 -37.82 21.32 33.02
C ARG A 802 -39.01 20.67 33.76
N LYS A 803 -38.87 20.56 35.08
CA LYS A 803 -39.77 19.91 36.07
C LYS A 803 -39.76 18.37 35.92
N ARG A 804 -39.49 17.55 36.96
CA ARG A 804 -39.89 17.57 38.38
C ARG A 804 -41.41 17.59 38.60
N LYS A 805 -42.04 16.42 38.47
CA LYS A 805 -42.34 15.61 39.65
C LYS A 805 -42.19 14.13 39.32
#